data_AF-A0A1V4S1Y9-F1
#
_entry.id   AF-A0A1V4S1Y9-F1
#
_cell.length_a   1.000
_cell.length_b   1.000
_cell.length_c   1.000
_cell.angle_alpha   90.00
_cell.angle_beta   90.00
_cell.angle_gamma   90.00
#
_symmetry.space_group_name_H-M   'P 1'
#
loop_
_entity.id
_entity.type
_entity.pdbx_description
1 polymer ?
#
loop_
_entity_poly.entity_id
_entity_poly.type
_entity_poly.pdbx_seq_one_letter_code
_entity_poly.pdbx_strand_id
1 'polypeptide(L)'
;MYFLELFYKNAKFNGIGKVKVRIRNGKIPKWTTFISGRQSEESMRLLTLGLTGVKYSSKLRFEKQQLLKVSGPFLHMETLIACHKGIDSQDDRYKFADSAIRVYPEGDIRKAPGDEIHHLSMAAAYSKMVESAKLNRHFLLAYGPRFDFHRGTDDFDFNDPFMRVNRIQTMFDSNARLTDPTAFLSILAHRAKYKRVGPLHTMERLCALGHTWLQLNTSAWMIKHHDFEKQLSLLPAWKVRMLLPLLDICRHLVDAFPKTHCPLDFPGVLLLHRPDLFCTEGRFVDWLHIVDALVPNFQIFITLPERLKQRVPSRLIAKRLELPEWENKVEKKASLRMPSRFVLLVQVDGHLPNLALMKLSRRFKKSRKKVVLTRRGDFSKGPEAAFASCIFNLESSLNRVARLRKNLGGILEVGGSGVDISMKLEKQIEELDPDYDLYPELGDRAIGFITRGCPNKCAFCIVPQKEGKVHQVSELDSLLQKRKKLILLDDNILSHPKADTFLEQMYSRKVRVNFTQTLDLRLIDKYRARLLRRIQCENTRFTRKNYYFSLNNDKNLSLIAKKYSLMNFTSQDNVEFICMYGYNTTLDQDVRRFAFLRSLPGAYVFVQQYRPIKGGPPANMADFFDDKADERIDELIGICFPQNMRNVENYYRWVSGLYVETFGKLHMNLVDTIFRYNNRHRKGVYIASLSETGKRT
;
A
#
# COMPACT_ATOMS: atom_id res chain seq x y z
N MET A 1 19.22 5.17 2.13
CA MET A 1 19.92 5.97 3.15
C MET A 1 21.42 5.91 2.96
N TYR A 2 22.16 6.88 3.50
CA TYR A 2 23.61 6.79 3.72
C TYR A 2 23.95 7.04 5.18
N PHE A 3 24.97 6.35 5.70
CA PHE A 3 25.52 6.54 7.02
C PHE A 3 26.45 7.76 7.07
N LEU A 4 26.30 8.58 8.10
CA LEU A 4 27.14 9.75 8.33
C LEU A 4 27.95 9.62 9.62
N GLU A 5 27.30 9.22 10.71
CA GLU A 5 27.92 9.26 12.03
C GLU A 5 27.33 8.25 13.00
N LEU A 6 28.18 7.63 13.80
CA LEU A 6 27.84 6.78 14.93
C LEU A 6 28.69 7.21 16.11
N PHE A 7 28.06 7.58 17.21
CA PHE A 7 28.70 7.65 18.52
C PHE A 7 28.31 6.42 19.34
N TYR A 8 29.23 5.92 20.16
CA TYR A 8 28.95 4.86 21.12
C TYR A 8 29.71 5.05 22.44
N LYS A 9 29.10 4.61 23.53
CA LYS A 9 29.67 4.61 24.88
C LYS A 9 29.40 3.27 25.54
N ASN A 10 30.42 2.71 26.19
CA ASN A 10 30.41 1.42 26.88
C ASN A 10 30.43 0.18 25.95
N ALA A 11 31.08 0.29 24.79
CA ALA A 11 31.37 -0.85 23.92
C ALA A 11 32.48 -1.73 24.52
N LYS A 12 32.42 -3.05 24.32
CA LYS A 12 33.31 -4.04 24.94
C LYS A 12 34.78 -3.82 24.60
N PHE A 13 35.12 -3.63 23.33
CA PHE A 13 36.51 -3.52 22.86
C PHE A 13 36.94 -2.08 22.56
N ASN A 14 36.02 -1.21 22.14
CA ASN A 14 36.30 0.18 21.79
C ASN A 14 35.96 1.17 22.92
N GLY A 15 35.26 0.74 23.99
CA GLY A 15 34.91 1.61 25.12
C GLY A 15 34.00 2.77 24.71
N ILE A 16 34.57 3.95 24.53
CA ILE A 16 33.87 5.15 24.04
C ILE A 16 34.53 5.58 22.75
N GLY A 17 33.73 5.84 21.72
CA GLY A 17 34.28 6.18 20.41
C GLY A 17 33.24 6.68 19.44
N LYS A 18 33.71 6.96 18.23
CA LYS A 18 32.91 7.55 17.17
C LYS A 18 33.39 7.10 15.80
N VAL A 19 32.46 6.72 14.93
CA VAL A 19 32.71 6.51 13.51
C VAL A 19 32.06 7.67 12.76
N LYS A 20 32.85 8.45 12.03
CA LYS A 20 32.36 9.62 11.28
C LYS A 20 32.85 9.58 9.84
N VAL A 21 31.93 9.72 8.91
CA VAL A 21 32.23 9.83 7.48
C VAL A 21 32.52 11.28 7.13
N ARG A 22 33.64 11.52 6.46
CA ARG A 22 34.01 12.88 6.03
C ARG A 22 33.22 13.28 4.79
N ILE A 23 32.37 14.29 4.94
CA ILE A 23 31.64 14.92 3.84
C ILE A 23 32.55 15.96 3.18
N ARG A 24 32.68 15.96 1.86
CA ARG A 24 33.40 16.98 1.08
C ARG A 24 32.56 17.38 -0.14
N ASN A 25 32.26 18.67 -0.29
CA ASN A 25 31.47 19.22 -1.41
C ASN A 25 30.16 18.46 -1.65
N GLY A 26 29.41 18.14 -0.59
CA GLY A 26 28.16 17.39 -0.69
C GLY A 26 28.33 15.89 -0.98
N LYS A 27 29.56 15.37 -1.02
CA LYS A 27 29.85 13.95 -1.33
C LYS A 27 30.42 13.20 -0.15
N ILE A 28 30.19 11.90 -0.12
CA ILE A 28 30.77 10.94 0.85
C ILE A 28 31.61 9.87 0.14
N PRO A 29 32.60 9.27 0.82
CA PRO A 29 33.29 8.06 0.33
C PRO A 29 32.31 6.94 0.01
N LYS A 30 32.45 6.35 -1.18
CA LYS A 30 31.75 5.10 -1.52
C LYS A 30 32.34 3.94 -0.72
N TRP A 31 33.67 3.83 -0.68
CA TRP A 31 34.39 2.75 0.00
C TRP A 31 35.09 3.27 1.25
N THR A 32 34.86 2.62 2.39
CA THR A 32 35.56 2.87 3.66
C THR A 32 36.20 1.57 4.14
N THR A 33 37.51 1.56 4.33
CA THR A 33 38.28 0.37 4.72
C THR A 33 38.73 0.46 6.19
N PHE A 34 38.60 -0.64 6.92
CA PHE A 34 39.16 -0.82 8.25
C PHE A 34 40.17 -1.96 8.26
N ILE A 35 41.18 -1.87 9.12
CA ILE A 35 42.09 -2.98 9.39
C ILE A 35 41.34 -4.01 10.22
N SER A 36 41.38 -5.28 9.84
CA SER A 36 40.66 -6.34 10.55
C SER A 36 41.25 -6.60 11.94
N GLY A 37 40.36 -6.76 12.91
CA GLY A 37 40.68 -7.05 14.31
C GLY A 37 39.42 -6.97 15.17
N ARG A 38 39.53 -7.28 16.46
CA ARG A 38 38.37 -7.30 17.38
C ARG A 38 37.66 -5.94 17.47
N GLN A 39 38.42 -4.85 17.44
CA GLN A 39 37.87 -3.48 17.49
C GLN A 39 37.09 -3.11 16.23
N SER A 40 37.57 -3.49 15.04
CA SER A 40 36.87 -3.20 13.79
C SER A 40 35.69 -4.15 13.56
N GLU A 41 35.77 -5.40 14.01
CA GLU A 41 34.61 -6.31 14.06
C GLU A 41 33.50 -5.72 14.94
N GLU A 42 33.84 -5.27 16.15
CA GLU A 42 32.88 -4.60 17.02
C GLU A 42 32.31 -3.35 16.36
N SER A 43 33.14 -2.53 15.72
CA SER A 43 32.68 -1.34 14.98
C SER A 43 31.66 -1.70 13.87
N MET A 44 31.87 -2.80 13.14
CA MET A 44 30.93 -3.27 12.11
C MET A 44 29.59 -3.72 12.72
N ARG A 45 29.63 -4.43 13.87
CA ARG A 45 28.44 -4.83 14.60
C ARG A 45 27.67 -3.63 15.15
N LEU A 46 28.37 -2.64 15.71
CA LEU A 46 27.76 -1.40 16.19
C LEU A 46 27.15 -0.58 15.05
N LEU A 47 27.84 -0.42 13.91
CA LEU A 47 27.27 0.23 12.72
C LEU A 47 26.00 -0.48 12.24
N THR A 48 26.02 -1.82 12.19
CA THR A 48 24.86 -2.61 11.78
C THR A 48 23.68 -2.37 12.73
N LEU A 49 23.92 -2.42 14.05
CA LEU A 49 22.89 -2.24 15.06
C LEU A 49 22.28 -0.83 15.04
N GLY A 50 23.12 0.21 14.96
CA GLY A 50 22.67 1.60 14.91
C GLY A 50 21.79 1.93 13.70
N LEU A 51 22.05 1.26 12.56
CA LEU A 51 21.30 1.44 11.31
C LEU A 51 20.05 0.55 11.19
N THR A 52 19.85 -0.40 12.09
CA THR A 52 18.75 -1.40 12.01
C THR A 52 17.47 -0.93 12.70
N GLY A 53 17.60 -0.14 13.78
CA GLY A 53 16.48 0.26 14.64
C GLY A 53 16.05 -0.84 15.61
N VAL A 54 15.34 -0.47 16.68
CA VAL A 54 15.08 -1.33 17.84
C VAL A 54 14.21 -2.54 17.50
N LYS A 55 13.13 -2.33 16.73
CA LYS A 55 12.19 -3.40 16.32
C LYS A 55 12.90 -4.61 15.72
N TYR A 56 13.83 -4.41 14.79
CA TYR A 56 14.54 -5.51 14.12
C TYR A 56 15.76 -5.97 14.91
N SER A 57 16.44 -5.06 15.61
CA SER A 57 17.60 -5.40 16.44
C SER A 57 17.25 -6.38 17.56
N SER A 58 16.05 -6.26 18.14
CA SER A 58 15.56 -7.18 19.18
C SER A 58 15.43 -8.64 18.69
N LYS A 59 15.31 -8.86 17.38
CA LYS A 59 15.13 -10.18 16.76
C LYS A 59 16.42 -10.80 16.23
N LEU A 60 17.55 -10.10 16.33
CA LEU A 60 18.86 -10.65 15.95
C LEU A 60 19.22 -11.85 16.84
N ARG A 61 19.67 -12.96 16.27
CA ARG A 61 20.09 -14.17 17.01
C ARG A 61 21.55 -14.08 17.45
N PHE A 62 21.81 -13.41 18.58
CA PHE A 62 23.09 -13.41 19.27
C PHE A 62 22.91 -12.85 20.69
N GLU A 63 23.87 -13.12 21.59
CA GLU A 63 23.92 -12.54 22.93
C GLU A 63 24.32 -11.07 22.85
N LYS A 64 23.35 -10.17 22.99
CA LYS A 64 23.54 -8.72 22.80
C LYS A 64 24.46 -8.11 23.85
N GLN A 65 24.51 -8.74 25.02
CA GLN A 65 25.42 -8.46 26.13
C GLN A 65 26.89 -8.52 25.72
N GLN A 66 27.23 -9.32 24.70
CA GLN A 66 28.61 -9.44 24.22
C GLN A 66 29.15 -8.14 23.63
N LEU A 67 28.30 -7.15 23.32
CA LEU A 67 28.72 -5.82 22.88
C LEU A 67 29.02 -4.85 24.03
N LEU A 68 28.63 -5.20 25.27
CA LEU A 68 28.84 -4.37 26.45
C LEU A 68 30.20 -4.65 27.10
N LYS A 69 30.81 -3.59 27.63
CA LYS A 69 31.85 -3.74 28.65
C LYS A 69 31.18 -4.12 29.98
N VAL A 70 31.68 -5.16 30.65
CA VAL A 70 31.09 -5.78 31.86
C VAL A 70 30.81 -4.78 33.00
N SER A 71 31.55 -3.67 33.07
CA SER A 71 31.49 -2.71 34.18
C SER A 71 30.52 -1.53 34.00
N GLY A 72 29.75 -1.45 32.91
CA GLY A 72 28.87 -0.29 32.63
C GLY A 72 27.37 -0.64 32.56
N PRO A 73 26.48 0.32 32.82
CA PRO A 73 25.04 0.06 33.00
C PRO A 73 24.28 -0.25 31.70
N PHE A 74 24.77 0.23 30.54
CA PHE A 74 24.26 -0.07 29.21
C PHE A 74 25.25 0.40 28.14
N LEU A 75 25.18 -0.15 26.93
CA LEU A 75 25.80 0.42 25.73
C LEU A 75 24.87 1.48 25.15
N HIS A 76 25.33 2.73 25.05
CA HIS A 76 24.59 3.85 24.44
C HIS A 76 25.12 4.11 23.04
N MET A 77 24.21 4.29 22.08
CA MET A 77 24.57 4.55 20.68
C MET A 77 23.69 5.64 20.08
N GLU A 78 24.30 6.58 19.37
CA GLU A 78 23.62 7.64 18.61
C GLU A 78 24.04 7.54 17.15
N THR A 79 23.08 7.47 16.23
CA THR A 79 23.33 7.28 14.80
C THR A 79 22.71 8.41 14.00
N LEU A 80 23.46 8.91 13.02
CA LEU A 80 23.04 9.92 12.06
C LEU A 80 23.12 9.37 10.64
N ILE A 81 22.02 9.53 9.89
CA ILE A 81 21.93 9.13 8.48
C ILE A 81 21.46 10.28 7.58
N ALA A 82 21.85 10.21 6.31
CA ALA A 82 21.24 10.97 5.22
C ALA A 82 20.09 10.18 4.58
N CYS A 83 18.94 10.82 4.46
CA CYS A 83 17.71 10.21 3.94
C CYS A 83 17.52 10.52 2.45
N HIS A 84 17.19 9.52 1.65
CA HIS A 84 16.81 9.74 0.25
C HIS A 84 15.30 9.98 0.12
N LYS A 85 14.92 11.03 -0.62
CA LYS A 85 13.52 11.41 -0.86
C LYS A 85 12.74 10.27 -1.49
N GLY A 86 11.51 10.05 -1.02
CA GLY A 86 10.61 9.04 -1.56
C GLY A 86 10.93 7.60 -1.14
N ILE A 87 12.14 7.34 -0.61
CA ILE A 87 12.58 6.05 -0.10
C ILE A 87 12.56 6.05 1.43
N ASP A 88 13.38 6.91 2.05
CA ASP A 88 13.61 6.95 3.51
C ASP A 88 12.65 7.91 4.24
N SER A 89 12.23 8.99 3.59
CA SER A 89 11.25 9.96 4.11
C SER A 89 10.20 10.33 3.05
N GLN A 90 8.97 10.56 3.51
CA GLN A 90 7.88 11.19 2.75
C GLN A 90 7.67 12.66 3.17
N ASP A 91 8.33 13.08 4.25
CA ASP A 91 8.31 14.45 4.75
C ASP A 91 9.51 15.20 4.18
N ASP A 92 9.17 16.25 3.45
CA ASP A 92 10.07 17.08 2.68
C ASP A 92 10.92 18.04 3.55
N ARG A 93 10.76 17.99 4.88
CA ARG A 93 11.42 18.92 5.81
C ARG A 93 12.77 18.44 6.36
N TYR A 94 13.05 17.15 6.33
CA TYR A 94 14.18 16.58 7.07
C TYR A 94 15.15 15.82 6.15
N LYS A 95 16.32 16.42 5.92
CA LYS A 95 17.43 15.85 5.12
C LYS A 95 18.14 14.69 5.82
N PHE A 96 18.13 14.75 7.14
CA PHE A 96 18.87 13.84 8.00
C PHE A 96 17.91 13.21 9.02
N ALA A 97 18.23 12.00 9.43
CA ALA A 97 17.53 11.36 10.53
C ALA A 97 18.50 10.86 11.59
N ASP A 98 18.11 11.04 12.84
CA ASP A 98 18.86 10.57 14.00
C ASP A 98 18.13 9.40 14.68
N SER A 99 18.88 8.59 15.41
CA SER A 99 18.36 7.53 16.25
C SER A 99 19.28 7.36 17.44
N ALA A 100 18.71 7.08 18.61
CA ALA A 100 19.49 6.67 19.76
C ALA A 100 18.92 5.39 20.38
N ILE A 101 19.81 4.45 20.66
CA ILE A 101 19.46 3.14 21.20
C ILE A 101 20.37 2.79 22.39
N ARG A 102 19.82 2.01 23.31
CA ARG A 102 20.51 1.44 24.45
C ARG A 102 20.44 -0.08 24.40
N VAL A 103 21.55 -0.75 24.66
CA VAL A 103 21.60 -2.19 24.91
C VAL A 103 21.93 -2.40 26.38
N TYR A 104 21.06 -3.11 27.11
CA TYR A 104 21.20 -3.35 28.54
C TYR A 104 21.92 -4.68 28.85
N PRO A 105 22.43 -4.88 30.08
CA PRO A 105 23.07 -6.13 30.51
C PRO A 105 22.17 -7.36 30.41
N GLU A 106 20.85 -7.20 30.41
CA GLU A 106 19.90 -8.30 30.21
C GLU A 106 19.71 -8.63 28.71
N GLY A 107 20.35 -7.86 27.82
CA GLY A 107 20.28 -8.04 26.36
C GLY A 107 19.13 -7.28 25.70
N ASP A 108 18.31 -6.59 26.49
CA ASP A 108 17.24 -5.72 26.02
C ASP A 108 17.78 -4.55 25.20
N ILE A 109 17.10 -4.24 24.09
CA ILE A 109 17.40 -3.07 23.27
C ILE A 109 16.22 -2.11 23.34
N ARG A 110 16.46 -0.86 23.73
CA ARG A 110 15.42 0.17 23.87
C ARG A 110 15.83 1.44 23.14
N LYS A 111 14.84 2.23 22.71
CA LYS A 111 15.11 3.59 22.21
C LYS A 111 15.52 4.46 23.39
N ALA A 112 16.54 5.29 23.21
CA ALA A 112 16.82 6.35 24.15
C ALA A 112 15.84 7.52 23.92
N PRO A 113 15.47 8.25 24.98
CA PRO A 113 14.77 9.53 24.87
C PRO A 113 15.45 10.47 23.87
N GLY A 114 14.64 11.22 23.11
CA GLY A 114 15.13 12.02 21.99
C GLY A 114 15.95 13.25 22.40
N ASP A 115 15.74 13.73 23.62
CA ASP A 115 16.45 14.79 24.33
C ASP A 115 17.82 14.36 24.85
N GLU A 116 18.12 13.06 24.87
CA GLU A 116 19.40 12.50 25.33
C GLU A 116 20.39 12.22 24.18
N ILE A 117 20.19 12.84 23.01
CA ILE A 117 21.12 12.77 21.87
C ILE A 117 22.03 13.99 21.91
N HIS A 118 23.28 13.81 22.34
CA HIS A 118 24.20 14.92 22.61
C HIS A 118 25.51 14.88 21.84
N HIS A 119 25.84 13.76 21.20
CA HIS A 119 27.18 13.49 20.71
C HIS A 119 27.30 13.52 19.18
N LEU A 120 26.20 13.78 18.47
CA LEU A 120 26.16 13.93 17.01
C LEU A 120 26.63 15.33 16.57
N SER A 121 27.42 15.39 15.51
CA SER A 121 28.18 16.59 15.13
C SER A 121 27.42 17.64 14.32
N MET A 122 26.20 17.34 13.90
CA MET A 122 25.37 18.26 13.12
C MET A 122 24.18 18.70 13.98
N ALA A 123 23.90 20.01 14.04
CA ALA A 123 22.90 20.62 14.93
C ALA A 123 21.65 21.19 14.21
N ALA A 124 21.38 20.80 12.96
CA ALA A 124 20.30 21.37 12.15
C ALA A 124 19.28 20.33 11.64
N ALA A 125 18.02 20.49 12.07
CA ALA A 125 16.78 19.88 11.55
C ALA A 125 16.87 18.38 11.20
N TYR A 126 16.94 17.52 12.22
CA TYR A 126 16.80 16.06 12.09
C TYR A 126 15.34 15.64 12.30
N SER A 127 14.90 14.62 11.57
CA SER A 127 13.76 13.81 11.99
C SER A 127 14.24 12.61 12.80
N LYS A 128 13.39 12.05 13.65
CA LYS A 128 13.70 10.75 14.27
C LYS A 128 13.59 9.66 13.20
N MET A 129 14.55 8.74 13.18
CA MET A 129 14.53 7.56 12.32
C MET A 129 13.29 6.72 12.65
N VAL A 130 12.39 6.60 11.66
CA VAL A 130 11.11 5.90 11.85
C VAL A 130 11.26 4.42 11.53
N GLU A 131 10.81 3.58 12.46
CA GLU A 131 10.71 2.15 12.22
C GLU A 131 9.63 1.84 11.19
N SER A 132 9.94 0.97 10.23
CA SER A 132 9.03 0.69 9.12
C SER A 132 9.09 -0.76 8.66
N ALA A 133 7.93 -1.34 8.39
CA ALA A 133 7.80 -2.63 7.73
C ALA A 133 8.09 -2.59 6.21
N LYS A 134 8.26 -1.39 5.62
CA LYS A 134 8.61 -1.26 4.21
C LYS A 134 10.02 -1.78 3.96
N LEU A 135 10.16 -2.69 2.99
CA LEU A 135 11.42 -3.35 2.69
C LEU A 135 12.48 -2.43 2.07
N ASN A 136 12.09 -1.33 1.43
CA ASN A 136 13.02 -0.39 0.81
C ASN A 136 13.55 0.69 1.75
N ARG A 137 12.90 0.92 2.89
CA ARG A 137 13.26 2.01 3.79
C ARG A 137 14.50 1.67 4.60
N HIS A 138 15.44 2.61 4.72
CA HIS A 138 16.69 2.43 5.46
C HIS A 138 17.40 1.14 5.02
N PHE A 139 17.61 0.99 3.71
CA PHE A 139 18.13 -0.24 3.12
C PHE A 139 19.59 -0.48 3.55
N LEU A 140 19.79 -1.57 4.27
CA LEU A 140 21.05 -2.01 4.87
C LEU A 140 21.24 -3.49 4.58
N LEU A 141 22.45 -3.86 4.19
CA LEU A 141 22.94 -5.24 4.12
C LEU A 141 24.23 -5.33 4.94
N ALA A 142 24.39 -6.41 5.71
CA ALA A 142 25.58 -6.64 6.52
C ALA A 142 25.96 -8.11 6.51
N TYR A 143 27.19 -8.40 6.05
CA TYR A 143 27.71 -9.75 5.91
C TYR A 143 28.89 -9.99 6.84
N GLY A 144 28.81 -11.09 7.60
CA GLY A 144 29.92 -11.61 8.38
C GLY A 144 30.95 -12.37 7.53
N PRO A 145 32.00 -12.88 8.18
CA PRO A 145 33.12 -13.57 7.52
C PRO A 145 32.76 -14.96 7.01
N ARG A 146 31.70 -15.55 7.58
CA ARG A 146 31.26 -16.93 7.37
C ARG A 146 29.74 -16.95 7.37
N PHE A 147 29.20 -17.73 6.46
CA PHE A 147 27.78 -17.97 6.31
C PHE A 147 27.59 -19.27 5.52
N ASP A 148 26.41 -19.85 5.67
CA ASP A 148 25.91 -20.90 4.78
C ASP A 148 24.77 -20.32 3.92
N PHE A 149 24.08 -21.15 3.15
CA PHE A 149 22.92 -20.75 2.37
C PHE A 149 21.75 -21.73 2.55
N HIS A 150 20.54 -21.25 2.29
CA HIS A 150 19.35 -22.08 2.36
C HIS A 150 19.34 -23.14 1.25
N ARG A 151 18.76 -24.31 1.56
CA ARG A 151 18.47 -25.39 0.60
C ARG A 151 17.02 -25.79 0.76
N GLY A 152 16.14 -25.26 -0.08
CA GLY A 152 14.68 -25.49 -0.02
C GLY A 152 13.97 -24.94 1.22
N THR A 153 14.66 -24.15 2.06
CA THR A 153 14.13 -23.62 3.33
C THR A 153 14.03 -22.10 3.39
N ASP A 154 14.37 -21.41 2.29
CA ASP A 154 14.32 -19.95 2.20
C ASP A 154 12.88 -19.47 2.00
N ASP A 155 12.49 -18.39 2.68
CA ASP A 155 11.13 -17.84 2.63
C ASP A 155 11.01 -16.78 1.52
N PHE A 156 10.53 -17.23 0.35
CA PHE A 156 10.23 -16.33 -0.77
C PHE A 156 8.85 -15.67 -0.69
N ASP A 157 8.04 -16.02 0.31
CA ASP A 157 6.63 -15.65 0.44
C ASP A 157 6.35 -14.64 1.55
N PHE A 158 7.39 -14.13 2.20
CA PHE A 158 7.30 -13.03 3.15
C PHE A 158 6.42 -13.39 4.37
N ASN A 159 6.49 -14.64 4.82
CA ASN A 159 5.75 -15.16 5.97
C ASN A 159 6.28 -14.57 7.30
N ASP A 160 7.56 -14.23 7.37
CA ASP A 160 8.16 -13.61 8.56
C ASP A 160 8.00 -12.06 8.56
N PRO A 161 7.28 -11.46 9.55
CA PRO A 161 7.23 -10.00 9.72
C PRO A 161 8.58 -9.33 9.98
N PHE A 162 9.60 -10.10 10.39
CA PHE A 162 10.94 -9.64 10.74
C PHE A 162 12.00 -9.99 9.69
N MET A 163 11.63 -10.45 8.49
CA MET A 163 12.56 -10.90 7.44
C MET A 163 13.70 -9.93 7.06
N ARG A 164 13.57 -8.63 7.39
CA ARG A 164 14.65 -7.65 7.24
C ARG A 164 15.89 -8.02 8.07
N VAL A 165 15.74 -8.82 9.12
CA VAL A 165 16.82 -9.39 9.92
C VAL A 165 17.76 -10.24 9.06
N ASN A 166 17.23 -10.97 8.06
CA ASN A 166 18.04 -11.84 7.20
C ASN A 166 19.13 -11.07 6.44
N ARG A 167 18.92 -9.77 6.18
CA ARG A 167 19.89 -8.89 5.51
C ARG A 167 21.18 -8.65 6.28
N ILE A 168 21.15 -8.87 7.60
CA ILE A 168 22.19 -8.43 8.53
C ILE A 168 22.62 -9.51 9.50
N GLN A 169 21.86 -10.60 9.61
CA GLN A 169 22.02 -11.61 10.65
C GLN A 169 23.41 -12.30 10.58
N THR A 170 23.97 -12.48 9.38
CA THR A 170 25.29 -13.11 9.22
C THR A 170 26.43 -12.29 9.85
N MET A 171 26.25 -10.98 10.09
CA MET A 171 27.20 -10.15 10.85
C MET A 171 27.29 -10.57 12.32
N PHE A 172 26.26 -11.21 12.86
CA PHE A 172 26.14 -11.56 14.29
C PHE A 172 26.15 -13.07 14.55
N ASP A 173 25.74 -13.88 13.57
CA ASP A 173 25.60 -15.33 13.69
C ASP A 173 26.17 -16.02 12.45
N SER A 174 27.25 -16.78 12.62
CA SER A 174 27.88 -17.52 11.54
C SER A 174 27.04 -18.69 11.02
N ASN A 175 26.01 -19.12 11.77
CA ASN A 175 25.07 -20.16 11.34
C ASN A 175 23.90 -19.59 10.53
N ALA A 176 23.83 -18.26 10.41
CA ALA A 176 22.83 -17.63 9.57
C ALA A 176 23.07 -17.97 8.10
N ARG A 177 21.97 -18.19 7.39
CA ARG A 177 21.97 -18.61 6.00
C ARG A 177 21.63 -17.43 5.09
N LEU A 178 22.34 -17.34 3.97
CA LEU A 178 21.99 -16.49 2.85
C LEU A 178 20.92 -17.15 1.98
N THR A 179 20.41 -16.36 1.05
CA THR A 179 19.45 -16.76 0.02
C THR A 179 19.79 -18.11 -0.62
N ASP A 180 18.78 -18.95 -0.85
CA ASP A 180 18.93 -20.17 -1.65
C ASP A 180 19.24 -19.77 -3.11
N PRO A 181 20.46 -20.04 -3.62
CA PRO A 181 20.90 -19.54 -4.91
C PRO A 181 20.12 -20.18 -6.06
N THR A 182 19.78 -21.46 -5.96
CA THR A 182 19.04 -22.19 -6.99
C THR A 182 17.60 -21.70 -7.08
N ALA A 183 16.92 -21.61 -5.93
CA ALA A 183 15.54 -21.14 -5.87
C ALA A 183 15.43 -19.68 -6.34
N PHE A 184 16.35 -18.81 -5.89
CA PHE A 184 16.36 -17.41 -6.30
C PHE A 184 16.62 -17.23 -7.79
N LEU A 185 17.63 -17.90 -8.36
CA LEU A 185 17.91 -17.82 -9.80
C LEU A 185 16.73 -18.31 -10.63
N SER A 186 16.08 -19.40 -10.21
CA SER A 186 14.86 -19.90 -10.86
C SER A 186 13.72 -18.88 -10.83
N ILE A 187 13.48 -18.25 -9.68
CA ILE A 187 12.46 -17.19 -9.53
C ILE A 187 12.81 -15.96 -10.37
N LEU A 188 14.09 -15.56 -10.37
CA LEU A 188 14.58 -14.39 -11.10
C LEU A 188 14.44 -14.60 -12.61
N ALA A 189 14.91 -15.76 -13.12
CA ALA A 189 14.81 -16.14 -14.53
C ALA A 189 13.35 -16.22 -14.99
N HIS A 190 12.49 -16.87 -14.19
CA HIS A 190 11.06 -16.94 -14.45
C HIS A 190 10.46 -15.53 -14.59
N ARG A 191 10.74 -14.62 -13.64
CA ARG A 191 10.20 -13.25 -13.69
C ARG A 191 10.77 -12.42 -14.84
N ALA A 192 12.07 -12.56 -15.14
CA ALA A 192 12.73 -11.88 -16.24
C ALA A 192 12.10 -12.27 -17.59
N LYS A 193 11.77 -13.55 -17.77
CA LYS A 193 11.08 -14.07 -18.96
C LYS A 193 9.74 -13.38 -19.23
N TYR A 194 8.93 -13.12 -18.20
CA TYR A 194 7.66 -12.40 -18.35
C TYR A 194 7.84 -10.88 -18.49
N LYS A 195 9.02 -10.43 -18.96
CA LYS A 195 9.40 -9.03 -19.19
C LYS A 195 9.14 -8.13 -17.98
N ARG A 196 9.27 -8.66 -16.77
CA ARG A 196 9.32 -7.83 -15.57
C ARG A 196 10.67 -7.13 -15.58
N VAL A 197 10.65 -5.85 -15.93
CA VAL A 197 11.86 -5.08 -16.26
C VAL A 197 12.91 -5.09 -15.13
N GLY A 198 12.49 -4.95 -13.86
CA GLY A 198 13.40 -5.03 -12.71
C GLY A 198 14.17 -6.35 -12.61
N PRO A 199 13.48 -7.50 -12.51
CA PRO A 199 14.09 -8.83 -12.58
C PRO A 199 14.97 -9.07 -13.80
N LEU A 200 14.54 -8.61 -14.98
CA LEU A 200 15.30 -8.75 -16.23
C LEU A 200 16.64 -8.02 -16.17
N HIS A 201 16.64 -6.72 -15.86
CA HIS A 201 17.89 -5.95 -15.75
C HIS A 201 18.80 -6.47 -14.62
N THR A 202 18.22 -6.99 -13.54
CA THR A 202 18.99 -7.63 -12.47
C THR A 202 19.72 -8.87 -12.99
N MET A 203 19.01 -9.73 -13.74
CA MET A 203 19.59 -10.93 -14.35
C MET A 203 20.68 -10.57 -15.36
N GLU A 204 20.42 -9.61 -16.26
CA GLU A 204 21.38 -9.15 -17.27
C GLU A 204 22.66 -8.60 -16.62
N ARG A 205 22.53 -7.77 -15.58
CA ARG A 205 23.69 -7.24 -14.84
C ARG A 205 24.47 -8.36 -14.15
N LEU A 206 23.79 -9.32 -13.52
CA LEU A 206 24.45 -10.49 -12.91
C LEU A 206 25.22 -11.31 -13.94
N CYS A 207 24.60 -11.61 -15.08
CA CYS A 207 25.22 -12.34 -16.19
C CYS A 207 26.44 -11.59 -16.74
N ALA A 208 26.32 -10.29 -17.01
CA ALA A 208 27.41 -9.48 -17.54
C ALA A 208 28.61 -9.44 -16.57
N LEU A 209 28.39 -9.14 -15.30
CA LEU A 209 29.46 -9.09 -14.31
C LEU A 209 30.07 -10.47 -14.04
N GLY A 210 29.24 -11.52 -14.01
CA GLY A 210 29.68 -12.90 -13.86
C GLY A 210 30.53 -13.38 -15.04
N HIS A 211 30.17 -13.02 -16.26
CA HIS A 211 30.95 -13.31 -17.45
C HIS A 211 32.31 -12.58 -17.41
N THR A 212 32.29 -11.25 -17.22
CA THR A 212 33.50 -10.41 -17.24
C THR A 212 34.50 -10.78 -16.16
N TRP A 213 34.05 -11.00 -14.91
CA TRP A 213 34.94 -11.10 -13.77
C TRP A 213 35.10 -12.52 -13.21
N LEU A 214 34.13 -13.41 -13.45
CA LEU A 214 34.15 -14.79 -12.92
C LEU A 214 34.22 -15.84 -14.03
N GLN A 215 34.26 -15.45 -15.31
CA GLN A 215 34.25 -16.34 -16.47
C GLN A 215 33.11 -17.37 -16.35
N LEU A 216 31.91 -16.89 -16.01
CA LEU A 216 30.71 -17.72 -15.93
C LEU A 216 30.11 -17.85 -17.33
N ASN A 217 29.73 -19.07 -17.69
CA ASN A 217 28.89 -19.31 -18.86
C ASN A 217 27.42 -19.17 -18.44
N THR A 218 26.84 -18.00 -18.71
CA THR A 218 25.45 -17.66 -18.34
C THR A 218 24.50 -17.60 -19.53
N SER A 219 24.92 -18.06 -20.72
CA SER A 219 24.10 -18.00 -21.94
C SER A 219 22.75 -18.71 -21.78
N ALA A 220 22.71 -19.76 -20.96
CA ALA A 220 21.52 -20.55 -20.69
C ALA A 220 20.63 -20.01 -19.54
N TRP A 221 21.05 -18.98 -18.79
CA TRP A 221 20.33 -18.50 -17.59
C TRP A 221 18.94 -17.90 -17.90
N MET A 222 18.70 -17.58 -19.18
CA MET A 222 17.42 -17.06 -19.67
C MET A 222 16.54 -18.15 -20.31
N ILE A 223 17.01 -19.40 -20.39
CA ILE A 223 16.27 -20.53 -20.99
C ILE A 223 15.21 -21.06 -20.01
N LYS A 224 14.06 -21.47 -20.54
CA LYS A 224 12.94 -22.00 -19.75
C LYS A 224 13.33 -23.34 -19.11
N HIS A 225 13.02 -23.52 -17.83
CA HIS A 225 13.33 -24.74 -17.06
C HIS A 225 14.82 -25.07 -17.00
N HIS A 226 15.67 -24.04 -17.08
CA HIS A 226 17.10 -24.22 -16.87
C HIS A 226 17.38 -24.77 -15.46
N ASP A 227 18.20 -25.81 -15.40
CA ASP A 227 18.57 -26.48 -14.17
C ASP A 227 19.74 -25.74 -13.50
N PHE A 228 19.38 -24.77 -12.66
CA PHE A 228 20.35 -23.99 -11.90
C PHE A 228 21.08 -24.83 -10.85
N GLU A 229 20.47 -25.92 -10.34
CA GLU A 229 21.11 -26.79 -9.35
C GLU A 229 22.30 -27.52 -9.98
N LYS A 230 22.04 -28.18 -11.12
CA LYS A 230 23.09 -28.84 -11.91
C LYS A 230 24.15 -27.85 -12.37
N GLN A 231 23.76 -26.64 -12.77
CA GLN A 231 24.75 -25.67 -13.22
C GLN A 231 25.65 -25.19 -12.07
N LEU A 232 25.09 -24.88 -10.91
CA LEU A 232 25.87 -24.42 -9.76
C LEU A 232 26.77 -25.54 -9.21
N SER A 233 26.35 -26.81 -9.28
CA SER A 233 27.17 -27.95 -8.84
C SER A 233 28.39 -28.21 -9.73
N LEU A 234 28.32 -27.83 -11.02
CA LEU A 234 29.44 -27.91 -11.95
C LEU A 234 30.45 -26.76 -11.78
N LEU A 235 30.11 -25.71 -11.03
CA LEU A 235 31.04 -24.61 -10.79
C LEU A 235 32.06 -24.98 -9.71
N PRO A 236 33.33 -24.54 -9.85
CA PRO A 236 34.29 -24.63 -8.75
C PRO A 236 33.74 -24.00 -7.48
N ALA A 237 33.93 -24.65 -6.33
CA ALA A 237 33.37 -24.23 -5.04
C ALA A 237 33.68 -22.76 -4.69
N TRP A 238 34.84 -22.24 -5.11
CA TRP A 238 35.20 -20.84 -4.89
C TRP A 238 34.33 -19.85 -5.68
N LYS A 239 33.89 -20.19 -6.90
CA LYS A 239 32.98 -19.34 -7.69
C LYS A 239 31.62 -19.27 -7.01
N VAL A 240 31.13 -20.42 -6.52
CA VAL A 240 29.87 -20.49 -5.76
C VAL A 240 29.96 -19.60 -4.52
N ARG A 241 31.01 -19.72 -3.71
CA ARG A 241 31.21 -18.87 -2.51
C ARG A 241 31.20 -17.38 -2.81
N MET A 242 31.83 -16.94 -3.91
CA MET A 242 31.84 -15.54 -4.33
C MET A 242 30.49 -15.05 -4.85
N LEU A 243 29.68 -15.95 -5.45
CA LEU A 243 28.35 -15.65 -5.98
C LEU A 243 27.30 -15.50 -4.89
N LEU A 244 27.35 -16.28 -3.82
CA LEU A 244 26.33 -16.29 -2.76
C LEU A 244 25.96 -14.88 -2.24
N PRO A 245 26.90 -14.03 -1.76
CA PRO A 245 26.54 -12.70 -1.29
C PRO A 245 26.02 -11.80 -2.42
N LEU A 246 26.45 -11.99 -3.67
CA LEU A 246 25.96 -11.20 -4.81
C LEU A 246 24.51 -11.54 -5.14
N LEU A 247 24.16 -12.83 -5.12
CA LEU A 247 22.79 -13.30 -5.31
C LEU A 247 21.87 -12.83 -4.18
N ASP A 248 22.36 -12.86 -2.94
CA ASP A 248 21.64 -12.38 -1.77
C ASP A 248 21.37 -10.86 -1.80
N ILE A 249 22.37 -10.06 -2.20
CA ILE A 249 22.21 -8.62 -2.47
C ILE A 249 21.10 -8.39 -3.50
N CYS A 250 21.15 -9.12 -4.62
CA CYS A 250 20.14 -9.02 -5.68
C CYS A 250 18.75 -9.40 -5.20
N ARG A 251 18.63 -10.49 -4.43
CA ARG A 251 17.36 -10.96 -3.85
C ARG A 251 16.71 -9.86 -3.03
N HIS A 252 17.44 -9.29 -2.08
CA HIS A 252 16.91 -8.28 -1.18
C HIS A 252 16.55 -6.96 -1.89
N LEU A 253 17.30 -6.57 -2.93
CA LEU A 253 17.01 -5.38 -3.73
C LEU A 253 15.79 -5.56 -4.62
N VAL A 254 15.67 -6.70 -5.32
CA VAL A 254 14.49 -7.01 -6.15
C VAL A 254 13.20 -7.02 -5.31
N ASP A 255 13.26 -7.53 -4.08
CA ASP A 255 12.11 -7.57 -3.18
C ASP A 255 11.75 -6.21 -2.58
N ALA A 256 12.75 -5.38 -2.29
CA ALA A 256 12.52 -4.05 -1.76
C ALA A 256 11.96 -3.09 -2.82
N PHE A 257 12.35 -3.28 -4.08
CA PHE A 257 12.01 -2.39 -5.19
C PHE A 257 11.26 -3.12 -6.32
N PRO A 258 10.12 -3.80 -6.03
CA PRO A 258 9.47 -4.71 -6.98
C PRO A 258 8.79 -4.00 -8.16
N LYS A 259 8.64 -2.68 -8.09
CA LYS A 259 8.00 -1.84 -9.12
C LYS A 259 9.00 -1.04 -9.95
N THR A 260 10.30 -1.15 -9.66
CA THR A 260 11.31 -0.34 -10.36
C THR A 260 11.96 -1.13 -11.49
N HIS A 261 12.34 -0.41 -12.56
CA HIS A 261 13.09 -0.95 -13.69
C HIS A 261 14.55 -1.32 -13.32
N CYS A 262 15.22 -0.55 -12.45
CA CYS A 262 16.61 -0.79 -12.06
C CYS A 262 16.73 -0.89 -10.53
N PRO A 263 16.33 -2.00 -9.89
CA PRO A 263 16.34 -2.12 -8.44
C PRO A 263 17.75 -2.00 -7.84
N LEU A 264 18.79 -2.42 -8.58
CA LEU A 264 20.18 -2.41 -8.12
C LEU A 264 20.82 -1.01 -8.05
N ASP A 265 20.18 0.01 -8.66
CA ASP A 265 20.68 1.39 -8.67
C ASP A 265 20.20 2.19 -7.45
N PHE A 266 19.38 1.59 -6.58
CA PHE A 266 18.91 2.28 -5.39
C PHE A 266 20.01 2.44 -4.35
N PRO A 267 19.96 3.54 -3.58
CA PRO A 267 20.96 3.82 -2.56
C PRO A 267 20.77 2.94 -1.32
N GLY A 268 21.89 2.50 -0.74
CA GLY A 268 21.91 1.67 0.46
C GLY A 268 23.26 1.68 1.15
N VAL A 269 23.34 0.97 2.29
CA VAL A 269 24.59 0.72 2.99
C VAL A 269 24.90 -0.78 2.96
N LEU A 270 26.15 -1.13 2.65
CA LEU A 270 26.67 -2.48 2.65
C LEU A 270 27.87 -2.58 3.60
N LEU A 271 27.77 -3.45 4.60
CA LEU A 271 28.81 -3.74 5.57
C LEU A 271 29.39 -5.14 5.28
N LEU A 272 30.69 -5.25 5.05
CA LEU A 272 31.38 -6.50 4.72
C LEU A 272 32.51 -6.78 5.71
N HIS A 273 32.31 -7.70 6.64
CA HIS A 273 33.37 -8.12 7.56
C HIS A 273 34.17 -9.28 6.95
N ARG A 274 35.45 -9.03 6.65
CA ARG A 274 36.42 -10.01 6.13
C ARG A 274 35.95 -10.79 4.89
N PRO A 275 35.55 -10.10 3.80
CA PRO A 275 35.18 -10.78 2.56
C PRO A 275 36.31 -11.58 1.93
N ASP A 276 37.56 -11.32 2.31
CA ASP A 276 38.72 -12.13 1.96
C ASP A 276 38.63 -13.60 2.42
N LEU A 277 37.74 -13.92 3.37
CA LEU A 277 37.57 -15.29 3.85
C LEU A 277 36.62 -16.13 2.98
N PHE A 278 35.77 -15.49 2.17
CA PHE A 278 34.91 -16.19 1.21
C PHE A 278 35.29 -15.91 -0.25
N CYS A 279 36.07 -14.87 -0.52
CA CYS A 279 36.73 -14.63 -1.80
C CYS A 279 38.09 -15.31 -1.84
N THR A 280 38.41 -16.03 -2.92
CA THR A 280 39.78 -16.54 -3.14
C THR A 280 40.75 -15.37 -3.30
N GLU A 281 41.91 -15.41 -2.65
CA GLU A 281 42.87 -14.29 -2.59
C GLU A 281 43.33 -13.77 -3.97
N GLY A 282 43.45 -14.65 -4.97
CA GLY A 282 43.76 -14.27 -6.36
C GLY A 282 42.62 -13.58 -7.11
N ARG A 283 41.38 -13.64 -6.60
CA ARG A 283 40.15 -13.12 -7.23
C ARG A 283 39.47 -12.04 -6.40
N PHE A 284 40.05 -11.65 -5.28
CA PHE A 284 39.47 -10.68 -4.37
C PHE A 284 39.25 -9.31 -5.04
N VAL A 285 40.24 -8.83 -5.81
CA VAL A 285 40.13 -7.55 -6.53
C VAL A 285 39.03 -7.60 -7.60
N ASP A 286 38.93 -8.69 -8.35
CA ASP A 286 37.84 -8.93 -9.31
C ASP A 286 36.48 -8.81 -8.61
N TRP A 287 36.35 -9.41 -7.43
CA TRP A 287 35.12 -9.34 -6.64
C TRP A 287 34.76 -7.93 -6.18
N LEU A 288 35.75 -7.11 -5.78
CA LEU A 288 35.50 -5.71 -5.45
C LEU A 288 34.94 -4.93 -6.65
N HIS A 289 35.43 -5.20 -7.86
CA HIS A 289 34.89 -4.62 -9.08
C HIS A 289 33.45 -5.08 -9.36
N ILE A 290 33.14 -6.36 -9.13
CA ILE A 290 31.77 -6.89 -9.25
C ILE A 290 30.84 -6.16 -8.29
N VAL A 291 31.17 -6.09 -6.99
CA VAL A 291 30.33 -5.43 -5.99
C VAL A 291 30.13 -3.95 -6.32
N ASP A 292 31.21 -3.24 -6.70
CA ASP A 292 31.15 -1.83 -7.04
C ASP A 292 30.21 -1.54 -8.22
N ALA A 293 30.23 -2.41 -9.24
CA ALA A 293 29.40 -2.30 -10.43
C ALA A 293 27.97 -2.84 -10.23
N LEU A 294 27.79 -3.84 -9.36
CA LEU A 294 26.49 -4.42 -9.05
C LEU A 294 25.60 -3.38 -8.37
N VAL A 295 26.15 -2.70 -7.35
CA VAL A 295 25.46 -1.70 -6.52
C VAL A 295 26.17 -0.33 -6.60
N PRO A 296 25.97 0.41 -7.71
CA PRO A 296 26.73 1.64 -7.98
C PRO A 296 26.53 2.72 -6.91
N ASN A 297 25.34 2.77 -6.31
CA ASN A 297 24.93 3.80 -5.34
C ASN A 297 24.94 3.31 -3.88
N PHE A 298 25.69 2.24 -3.57
CA PHE A 298 25.83 1.79 -2.19
C PHE A 298 27.05 2.40 -1.52
N GLN A 299 26.88 2.84 -0.27
CA GLN A 299 27.99 3.16 0.63
C GLN A 299 28.48 1.87 1.27
N ILE A 300 29.77 1.58 1.13
CA ILE A 300 30.38 0.29 1.44
C ILE A 300 31.44 0.46 2.53
N PHE A 301 31.31 -0.34 3.59
CA PHE A 301 32.30 -0.47 4.65
C PHE A 301 32.85 -1.89 4.63
N ILE A 302 34.17 -2.01 4.68
CA ILE A 302 34.85 -3.30 4.55
C ILE A 302 35.99 -3.41 5.56
N THR A 303 36.13 -4.56 6.22
CA THR A 303 37.30 -4.85 7.07
C THR A 303 38.23 -5.83 6.36
N LEU A 304 39.53 -5.53 6.31
CA LEU A 304 40.53 -6.36 5.62
C LEU A 304 41.81 -6.48 6.45
N PRO A 305 42.54 -7.59 6.35
CA PRO A 305 43.90 -7.65 6.88
C PRO A 305 44.79 -6.63 6.17
N GLU A 306 45.80 -6.11 6.86
CA GLU A 306 46.66 -5.02 6.36
C GLU A 306 47.23 -5.33 4.96
N ARG A 307 47.68 -6.57 4.76
CA ARG A 307 48.21 -7.08 3.48
C ARG A 307 47.24 -6.90 2.29
N LEU A 308 45.93 -7.07 2.52
CA LEU A 308 44.92 -6.96 1.45
C LEU A 308 44.37 -5.56 1.31
N LYS A 309 44.40 -4.76 2.39
CA LYS A 309 44.01 -3.34 2.34
C LYS A 309 44.85 -2.57 1.32
N GLN A 310 46.15 -2.89 1.22
CA GLN A 310 47.06 -2.31 0.23
C GLN A 310 46.75 -2.73 -1.21
N ARG A 311 46.07 -3.87 -1.41
CA ARG A 311 45.66 -4.38 -2.73
C ARG A 311 44.34 -3.81 -3.23
N VAL A 312 43.62 -3.03 -2.41
CA VAL A 312 42.38 -2.38 -2.85
C VAL A 312 42.71 -1.29 -3.88
N PRO A 313 42.14 -1.34 -5.10
CA PRO A 313 42.44 -0.35 -6.13
C PRO A 313 42.17 1.09 -5.67
N SER A 314 43.16 1.97 -5.86
CA SER A 314 43.05 3.40 -5.50
C SER A 314 41.86 4.08 -6.18
N ARG A 315 41.53 3.67 -7.41
CA ARG A 315 40.34 4.13 -8.15
C ARG A 315 39.03 3.83 -7.41
N LEU A 316 38.91 2.70 -6.72
CA LEU A 316 37.71 2.38 -5.92
C LEU A 316 37.65 3.24 -4.65
N ILE A 317 38.77 3.39 -3.95
CA ILE A 317 38.87 4.24 -2.75
C ILE A 317 38.59 5.71 -3.05
N ALA A 318 38.93 6.17 -4.26
CA ALA A 318 38.65 7.53 -4.71
C ALA A 318 37.17 7.78 -5.04
N LYS A 319 36.35 6.74 -5.26
CA LYS A 319 34.92 6.91 -5.60
C LYS A 319 34.15 7.61 -4.49
N ARG A 320 33.21 8.46 -4.89
CA ARG A 320 32.35 9.24 -4.02
C ARG A 320 30.89 9.06 -4.42
N LEU A 321 29.99 9.19 -3.45
CA LEU A 321 28.54 9.22 -3.64
C LEU A 321 28.05 10.63 -3.35
N GLU A 322 27.13 11.11 -4.18
CA GLU A 322 26.41 12.35 -3.90
C GLU A 322 25.50 12.16 -2.70
N LEU A 323 25.53 13.09 -1.74
CA LEU A 323 24.44 13.16 -0.78
C LEU A 323 23.16 13.63 -1.51
N PRO A 324 21.98 13.18 -1.06
CA PRO A 324 20.72 13.62 -1.64
C PRO A 324 20.64 15.14 -1.75
N GLU A 325 20.51 15.65 -2.97
CA GLU A 325 20.22 17.06 -3.24
C GLU A 325 18.78 17.37 -2.84
N TRP A 326 18.58 18.53 -2.23
CA TRP A 326 17.26 19.00 -1.83
C TRP A 326 17.02 20.35 -2.49
N GLU A 327 16.08 20.42 -3.43
CA GLU A 327 15.51 21.70 -3.80
C GLU A 327 14.74 22.24 -2.59
N ASN A 328 15.17 23.38 -2.04
CA ASN A 328 14.44 24.17 -1.04
C ASN A 328 13.12 24.75 -1.59
N LYS A 329 12.40 24.03 -2.44
CA LYS A 329 10.98 24.28 -2.66
C LYS A 329 10.23 23.67 -1.49
N VAL A 330 10.30 24.35 -0.35
CA VAL A 330 9.12 24.46 0.50
C VAL A 330 8.12 25.25 -0.33
N GLU A 331 7.46 24.59 -1.29
CA GLU A 331 6.08 24.94 -1.55
C GLU A 331 5.41 24.70 -0.21
N LYS A 332 5.33 25.75 0.63
CA LYS A 332 4.23 25.88 1.57
C LYS A 332 3.04 25.63 0.68
N LYS A 333 2.46 24.41 0.71
CA LYS A 333 1.18 24.13 0.06
C LYS A 333 0.33 25.29 0.48
N ALA A 334 0.03 26.18 -0.46
CA ALA A 334 -0.57 27.44 -0.12
C ALA A 334 -1.79 27.09 0.71
N SER A 335 -1.79 27.49 1.99
CA SER A 335 -3.05 27.60 2.70
C SER A 335 -3.92 28.37 1.72
N LEU A 336 -5.00 27.75 1.22
CA LEU A 336 -5.92 28.40 0.29
C LEU A 336 -6.02 29.86 0.74
N ARG A 337 -5.59 30.82 -0.09
CA ARG A 337 -5.67 32.23 0.26
C ARG A 337 -7.16 32.54 0.36
N MET A 338 -7.71 32.33 1.55
CA MET A 338 -9.14 32.45 1.79
C MET A 338 -9.49 33.93 1.66
N PRO A 339 -10.54 34.27 0.90
CA PRO A 339 -11.01 35.64 0.83
C PRO A 339 -11.39 36.19 2.22
N SER A 340 -11.37 37.51 2.39
CA SER A 340 -12.06 38.12 3.54
C SER A 340 -13.57 37.88 3.40
N ARG A 341 -14.20 37.32 4.46
CA ARG A 341 -15.64 36.97 4.56
C ARG A 341 -16.11 36.00 3.46
N PHE A 342 -16.21 34.72 3.80
CA PHE A 342 -16.64 33.66 2.88
C PHE A 342 -17.53 32.64 3.61
N VAL A 343 -18.29 31.87 2.83
CA VAL A 343 -19.05 30.70 3.30
C VAL A 343 -18.23 29.45 3.04
N LEU A 344 -18.04 28.63 4.07
CA LEU A 344 -17.31 27.38 4.01
C LEU A 344 -18.25 26.21 3.75
N LEU A 345 -17.97 25.42 2.71
CA LEU A 345 -18.64 24.14 2.47
C LEU A 345 -17.64 23.00 2.73
N VAL A 346 -18.06 21.99 3.49
CA VAL A 346 -17.21 20.86 3.87
C VAL A 346 -17.85 19.56 3.41
N GLN A 347 -17.21 18.88 2.46
CA GLN A 347 -17.54 17.48 2.18
C GLN A 347 -16.77 16.60 3.17
N VAL A 348 -17.49 16.02 4.13
CA VAL A 348 -16.90 15.24 5.23
C VAL A 348 -16.44 13.87 4.72
N ASP A 349 -17.21 13.26 3.83
CA ASP A 349 -16.97 11.94 3.28
C ASP A 349 -17.57 11.81 1.85
N GLY A 350 -17.53 10.59 1.30
CA GLY A 350 -17.97 10.31 -0.06
C GLY A 350 -16.96 10.71 -1.14
N HIS A 351 -17.01 10.00 -2.26
CA HIS A 351 -16.15 10.24 -3.42
C HIS A 351 -16.81 11.04 -4.54
N LEU A 352 -18.14 10.96 -4.65
CA LEU A 352 -18.89 11.73 -5.63
C LEU A 352 -19.04 13.19 -5.17
N PRO A 353 -19.11 14.15 -6.12
CA PRO A 353 -19.57 15.51 -5.85
C PRO A 353 -20.89 15.53 -5.09
N ASN A 354 -20.99 16.41 -4.10
CA ASN A 354 -22.14 16.45 -3.20
C ASN A 354 -23.19 17.46 -3.72
N LEU A 355 -24.33 16.94 -4.17
CA LEU A 355 -25.40 17.75 -4.77
C LEU A 355 -25.96 18.80 -3.82
N ALA A 356 -26.11 18.49 -2.53
CA ALA A 356 -26.61 19.45 -1.54
C ALA A 356 -25.65 20.63 -1.37
N LEU A 357 -24.34 20.37 -1.31
CA LEU A 357 -23.32 21.42 -1.25
C LEU A 357 -23.28 22.26 -2.54
N MET A 358 -23.51 21.66 -3.71
CA MET A 358 -23.61 22.40 -4.97
C MET A 358 -24.79 23.39 -4.96
N LYS A 359 -25.95 22.98 -4.44
CA LYS A 359 -27.14 23.86 -4.32
C LYS A 359 -26.95 24.96 -3.29
N LEU A 360 -26.33 24.64 -2.14
CA LEU A 360 -25.93 25.65 -1.15
C LEU A 360 -24.95 26.67 -1.73
N SER A 361 -23.95 26.22 -2.49
CA SER A 361 -23.02 27.13 -3.17
C SER A 361 -23.75 28.08 -4.12
N ARG A 362 -24.68 27.57 -4.93
CA ARG A 362 -25.52 28.40 -5.81
C ARG A 362 -26.28 29.47 -5.01
N ARG A 363 -26.92 29.09 -3.90
CA ARG A 363 -27.69 29.99 -3.03
C ARG A 363 -26.84 31.15 -2.52
N PHE A 364 -25.63 30.88 -2.05
CA PHE A 364 -24.74 31.91 -1.50
C PHE A 364 -24.08 32.77 -2.58
N LYS A 365 -23.71 32.19 -3.71
CA LYS A 365 -23.21 32.94 -4.87
C LYS A 365 -24.27 33.89 -5.45
N LYS A 366 -25.56 33.50 -5.48
CA LYS A 366 -26.66 34.41 -5.85
C LYS A 366 -26.75 35.64 -4.95
N SER A 367 -26.42 35.51 -3.66
CA SER A 367 -26.29 36.63 -2.72
C SER A 367 -24.91 37.30 -2.73
N ARG A 368 -24.12 37.12 -3.81
CA ARG A 368 -22.77 37.68 -3.99
C ARG A 368 -21.76 37.32 -2.89
N LYS A 369 -22.01 36.25 -2.11
CA LYS A 369 -21.05 35.74 -1.13
C LYS A 369 -19.99 34.87 -1.83
N LYS A 370 -18.76 34.95 -1.34
CA LYS A 370 -17.68 34.05 -1.76
C LYS A 370 -17.85 32.70 -1.08
N VAL A 371 -17.72 31.61 -1.84
CA VAL A 371 -17.90 30.24 -1.35
C VAL A 371 -16.60 29.45 -1.54
N VAL A 372 -16.21 28.67 -0.53
CA VAL A 372 -15.05 27.79 -0.61
C VAL A 372 -15.42 26.37 -0.19
N LEU A 373 -15.04 25.38 -1.00
CA LEU A 373 -15.17 23.96 -0.67
C LEU A 373 -13.87 23.41 -0.07
N THR A 374 -13.96 22.60 0.97
CA THR A 374 -12.85 21.79 1.48
C THR A 374 -13.25 20.34 1.74
N ARG A 375 -12.31 19.42 1.48
CA ARG A 375 -12.40 18.00 1.83
C ARG A 375 -11.50 17.60 2.99
N ARG A 376 -10.71 18.53 3.55
CA ARG A 376 -9.80 18.26 4.67
C ARG A 376 -10.28 18.88 5.98
N GLY A 377 -11.05 19.96 5.88
CA GLY A 377 -11.51 20.71 7.06
C GLY A 377 -10.50 21.73 7.58
N ASP A 378 -9.40 21.97 6.85
CA ASP A 378 -8.41 22.99 7.20
C ASP A 378 -8.79 24.35 6.60
N PHE A 379 -8.75 25.42 7.40
CA PHE A 379 -8.97 26.80 6.99
C PHE A 379 -8.14 27.75 7.87
N SER A 380 -7.62 28.84 7.30
CA SER A 380 -6.69 29.77 7.97
C SER A 380 -7.36 30.99 8.60
N LYS A 381 -8.63 31.25 8.26
CA LYS A 381 -9.45 32.35 8.80
C LYS A 381 -10.86 31.84 9.09
N GLY A 382 -11.52 32.40 10.10
CA GLY A 382 -12.90 32.07 10.44
C GLY A 382 -13.86 32.40 9.29
N PRO A 383 -14.70 31.46 8.83
CA PRO A 383 -15.76 31.74 7.86
C PRO A 383 -16.91 32.54 8.50
N GLU A 384 -17.76 33.15 7.67
CA GLU A 384 -18.98 33.82 8.13
C GLU A 384 -20.08 32.80 8.46
N ALA A 385 -20.15 31.71 7.68
CA ALA A 385 -21.03 30.58 7.88
C ALA A 385 -20.35 29.31 7.36
N ALA A 386 -20.66 28.16 7.95
CA ALA A 386 -20.12 26.88 7.52
C ALA A 386 -21.21 25.81 7.41
N PHE A 387 -21.15 25.03 6.32
CA PHE A 387 -22.06 23.90 6.10
C PHE A 387 -21.24 22.66 5.79
N ALA A 388 -21.54 21.55 6.46
CA ALA A 388 -20.88 20.28 6.24
C ALA A 388 -21.89 19.20 5.85
N SER A 389 -21.51 18.36 4.88
CA SER A 389 -22.31 17.20 4.48
C SER A 389 -21.57 15.90 4.81
N CYS A 390 -22.22 15.06 5.62
CA CYS A 390 -21.74 13.76 6.09
C CYS A 390 -22.74 12.68 5.67
N ILE A 391 -22.35 11.86 4.70
CA ILE A 391 -23.22 10.85 4.08
C ILE A 391 -23.19 9.55 4.88
N PHE A 392 -22.03 9.17 5.43
CA PHE A 392 -21.87 7.88 6.11
C PHE A 392 -21.82 8.03 7.63
N ASN A 393 -22.45 7.09 8.33
CA ASN A 393 -22.39 6.95 9.78
C ASN A 393 -21.14 6.14 10.20
N LEU A 394 -19.96 6.62 9.80
CA LEU A 394 -18.68 6.00 10.15
C LEU A 394 -18.03 6.78 11.29
N GLU A 395 -17.39 6.07 12.21
CA GLU A 395 -16.68 6.68 13.34
C GLU A 395 -15.66 7.74 12.87
N SER A 396 -14.92 7.46 11.79
CA SER A 396 -13.97 8.42 11.22
C SER A 396 -14.65 9.69 10.67
N SER A 397 -15.82 9.55 10.04
CA SER A 397 -16.65 10.68 9.59
C SER A 397 -17.19 11.48 10.78
N LEU A 398 -17.74 10.80 11.79
CA LEU A 398 -18.28 11.44 12.99
C LEU A 398 -17.20 12.15 13.81
N ASN A 399 -16.02 11.56 13.96
CA ASN A 399 -14.86 12.19 14.60
C ASN A 399 -14.43 13.46 13.85
N ARG A 400 -14.56 13.46 12.51
CA ARG A 400 -14.30 14.66 11.72
C ARG A 400 -15.39 15.72 11.92
N VAL A 401 -16.66 15.34 11.99
CA VAL A 401 -17.76 16.24 12.35
C VAL A 401 -17.54 16.85 13.74
N ALA A 402 -17.15 16.06 14.73
CA ALA A 402 -16.86 16.53 16.09
C ALA A 402 -15.73 17.57 16.11
N ARG A 403 -14.64 17.34 15.36
CA ARG A 403 -13.57 18.33 15.19
C ARG A 403 -14.05 19.63 14.53
N LEU A 404 -14.89 19.52 13.50
CA LEU A 404 -15.47 20.69 12.84
C LEU A 404 -16.34 21.50 13.82
N ARG A 405 -17.19 20.84 14.60
CA ARG A 405 -18.02 21.48 15.64
C ARG A 405 -17.17 22.19 16.69
N LYS A 406 -16.08 21.55 17.15
CA LYS A 406 -15.13 22.16 18.09
C LYS A 406 -14.47 23.43 17.52
N ASN A 407 -14.10 23.40 16.24
CA ASN A 407 -13.34 24.49 15.62
C ASN A 407 -14.21 25.64 15.13
N LEU A 408 -15.45 25.37 14.71
CA LEU A 408 -16.35 26.35 14.11
C LEU A 408 -17.48 26.79 15.06
N GLY A 409 -17.82 26.00 16.08
CA GLY A 409 -18.88 26.35 17.02
C GLY A 409 -20.23 26.57 16.35
N GLY A 410 -20.96 27.60 16.80
CA GLY A 410 -22.35 27.85 16.40
C GLY A 410 -22.59 28.27 14.94
N ILE A 411 -21.54 28.59 14.18
CA ILE A 411 -21.69 28.95 12.76
C ILE A 411 -21.72 27.73 11.82
N LEU A 412 -21.51 26.52 12.35
CA LEU A 412 -21.49 25.28 11.58
C LEU A 412 -22.84 24.56 11.63
N GLU A 413 -23.43 24.37 10.45
CA GLU A 413 -24.53 23.46 10.23
C GLU A 413 -24.01 22.15 9.61
N VAL A 414 -24.47 21.00 10.11
CA VAL A 414 -24.03 19.69 9.62
C VAL A 414 -25.25 18.87 9.24
N GLY A 415 -25.33 18.49 7.96
CA GLY A 415 -26.38 17.61 7.45
C GLY A 415 -25.87 16.38 6.74
N GLY A 416 -26.82 15.60 6.22
CA GLY A 416 -26.58 14.33 5.54
C GLY A 416 -26.92 13.12 6.39
N SER A 417 -27.19 12.01 5.70
CA SER A 417 -27.75 10.79 6.27
C SER A 417 -26.86 10.09 7.32
N GLY A 418 -25.57 10.43 7.37
CA GLY A 418 -24.66 9.91 8.39
C GLY A 418 -24.88 10.54 9.77
N VAL A 419 -25.55 11.70 9.83
CA VAL A 419 -25.81 12.45 11.07
C VAL A 419 -27.30 12.44 11.40
N ASP A 420 -28.13 12.84 10.43
CA ASP A 420 -29.58 12.89 10.55
C ASP A 420 -30.23 12.62 9.20
N ILE A 421 -31.03 11.56 9.14
CA ILE A 421 -31.74 11.14 7.92
C ILE A 421 -32.96 12.02 7.61
N SER A 422 -33.49 12.74 8.61
CA SER A 422 -34.66 13.61 8.48
C SER A 422 -34.31 14.99 7.94
N MET A 423 -33.03 15.38 8.05
CA MET A 423 -32.57 16.70 7.64
C MET A 423 -32.65 16.87 6.13
N LYS A 424 -33.36 17.92 5.71
CA LYS A 424 -33.56 18.29 4.30
C LYS A 424 -33.08 19.72 4.06
N LEU A 425 -32.63 19.99 2.85
CA LEU A 425 -32.46 21.39 2.42
C LEU A 425 -33.81 22.08 2.39
N GLU A 426 -33.82 23.37 2.70
CA GLU A 426 -34.98 24.21 2.46
C GLU A 426 -35.45 24.07 1.01
N LYS A 427 -36.76 24.00 0.79
CA LYS A 427 -37.37 23.77 -0.54
C LYS A 427 -36.81 24.71 -1.62
N GLN A 428 -36.66 25.99 -1.29
CA GLN A 428 -36.13 27.02 -2.19
C GLN A 428 -34.66 26.77 -2.59
N ILE A 429 -33.86 26.13 -1.72
CA ILE A 429 -32.49 25.74 -2.01
C ILE A 429 -32.47 24.42 -2.77
N GLU A 430 -33.31 23.46 -2.41
CA GLU A 430 -33.43 22.18 -3.11
C GLU A 430 -33.88 22.35 -4.56
N GLU A 431 -34.69 23.36 -4.89
CA GLU A 431 -35.12 23.65 -6.27
C GLU A 431 -34.06 24.36 -7.11
N LEU A 432 -32.92 24.79 -6.52
CA LEU A 432 -31.85 25.43 -7.28
C LEU A 432 -31.08 24.44 -8.17
N ASP A 433 -30.69 24.96 -9.33
CA ASP A 433 -29.67 24.33 -10.17
C ASP A 433 -28.34 24.17 -9.43
N PRO A 434 -27.68 22.99 -9.54
CA PRO A 434 -26.40 22.77 -8.90
C PRO A 434 -25.31 23.70 -9.47
N ASP A 435 -24.41 24.14 -8.59
CA ASP A 435 -23.20 24.87 -8.94
C ASP A 435 -22.06 23.91 -9.34
N TYR A 436 -21.92 23.66 -10.64
CA TYR A 436 -20.89 22.76 -11.17
C TYR A 436 -19.46 23.29 -10.99
N ASP A 437 -19.28 24.61 -10.85
CA ASP A 437 -17.96 25.21 -10.61
C ASP A 437 -17.39 24.83 -9.24
N LEU A 438 -18.24 24.39 -8.30
CA LEU A 438 -17.82 23.91 -6.98
C LEU A 438 -16.99 22.61 -7.08
N TYR A 439 -17.25 21.80 -8.11
CA TYR A 439 -16.60 20.51 -8.37
C TYR A 439 -16.09 20.46 -9.81
N PRO A 440 -14.99 21.18 -10.13
CA PRO A 440 -14.48 21.27 -11.49
C PRO A 440 -14.12 19.90 -12.11
N GLU A 441 -13.83 18.89 -11.29
CA GLU A 441 -13.57 17.52 -11.73
C GLU A 441 -14.76 16.83 -12.43
N LEU A 442 -15.97 17.37 -12.33
CA LEU A 442 -17.12 16.88 -13.11
C LEU A 442 -16.97 17.18 -14.60
N GLY A 443 -16.31 18.27 -14.98
CA GLY A 443 -16.18 18.71 -16.36
C GLY A 443 -17.53 18.77 -17.09
N ASP A 444 -17.66 17.98 -18.16
CA ASP A 444 -18.84 17.91 -19.01
C ASP A 444 -19.95 16.97 -18.52
N ARG A 445 -19.87 16.50 -17.28
CA ARG A 445 -20.81 15.52 -16.68
C ARG A 445 -21.87 16.22 -15.84
N ALA A 446 -23.13 15.93 -16.13
CA ALA A 446 -24.24 16.22 -15.25
C ALA A 446 -24.30 15.19 -14.11
N ILE A 447 -24.84 15.58 -12.96
CA ILE A 447 -25.07 14.70 -11.81
C ILE A 447 -26.37 15.08 -11.09
N GLY A 448 -27.20 14.09 -10.77
CA GLY A 448 -28.43 14.32 -10.01
C GLY A 448 -29.49 13.26 -10.23
N PHE A 449 -30.74 13.62 -9.91
CA PHE A 449 -31.88 12.72 -9.86
C PHE A 449 -32.94 13.14 -10.89
N ILE A 450 -33.50 12.18 -11.61
CA ILE A 450 -34.78 12.31 -12.33
C ILE A 450 -35.91 11.86 -11.41
N THR A 451 -35.70 10.75 -10.69
CA THR A 451 -36.61 10.18 -9.72
C THR A 451 -35.92 9.92 -8.38
N ARG A 452 -36.72 9.87 -7.31
CA ARG A 452 -36.28 9.46 -5.97
C ARG A 452 -37.26 8.47 -5.37
N GLY A 453 -36.76 7.66 -4.45
CA GLY A 453 -37.54 6.64 -3.75
C GLY A 453 -37.47 5.26 -4.41
N CYS A 454 -37.87 4.25 -3.65
CA CYS A 454 -37.82 2.85 -4.07
C CYS A 454 -38.99 2.09 -3.41
N PRO A 455 -39.70 1.21 -4.13
CA PRO A 455 -40.83 0.48 -3.55
C PRO A 455 -40.37 -0.70 -2.68
N ASN A 456 -39.10 -1.10 -2.79
CA ASN A 456 -38.54 -2.22 -2.05
C ASN A 456 -38.37 -1.84 -0.56
N LYS A 457 -38.75 -2.75 0.35
CA LYS A 457 -38.59 -2.58 1.81
C LYS A 457 -37.39 -3.37 2.35
N CYS A 458 -36.25 -3.25 1.67
CA CYS A 458 -35.02 -3.92 2.11
C CYS A 458 -34.62 -3.42 3.50
N ALA A 459 -34.49 -4.31 4.49
CA ALA A 459 -34.25 -3.94 5.89
C ALA A 459 -32.94 -3.14 6.12
N PHE A 460 -31.92 -3.37 5.29
CA PHE A 460 -30.66 -2.64 5.35
C PHE A 460 -30.71 -1.25 4.69
N CYS A 461 -31.75 -0.95 3.90
CA CYS A 461 -31.76 0.18 2.99
C CYS A 461 -32.39 1.43 3.60
N ILE A 462 -31.72 2.56 3.41
CA ILE A 462 -32.13 3.86 3.95
C ILE A 462 -33.24 4.53 3.11
N VAL A 463 -33.34 4.15 1.83
CA VAL A 463 -34.13 4.86 0.82
C VAL A 463 -35.62 4.97 1.19
N PRO A 464 -36.31 3.89 1.63
CA PRO A 464 -37.74 3.99 1.93
C PRO A 464 -38.05 4.97 3.06
N GLN A 465 -37.16 5.09 4.05
CA GLN A 465 -37.31 6.05 5.15
C GLN A 465 -36.95 7.48 4.72
N LYS A 466 -35.89 7.62 3.92
CA LYS A 466 -35.33 8.93 3.53
C LYS A 466 -36.10 9.60 2.40
N GLU A 467 -36.36 8.87 1.32
CA GLU A 467 -36.91 9.38 0.06
C GLU A 467 -38.38 8.96 -0.16
N GLY A 468 -38.84 7.90 0.51
CA GLY A 468 -40.22 7.45 0.45
C GLY A 468 -40.59 6.68 -0.82
N LYS A 469 -41.86 6.81 -1.24
CA LYS A 469 -42.38 6.20 -2.48
C LYS A 469 -41.71 6.83 -3.70
N VAL A 470 -41.61 6.05 -4.77
CA VAL A 470 -41.01 6.49 -6.04
C VAL A 470 -41.79 7.68 -6.60
N HIS A 471 -41.10 8.77 -6.88
CA HIS A 471 -41.69 9.98 -7.49
C HIS A 471 -40.65 10.70 -8.35
N GLN A 472 -41.14 11.47 -9.33
CA GLN A 472 -40.29 12.29 -10.20
C GLN A 472 -39.90 13.60 -9.49
N VAL A 473 -38.64 14.01 -9.63
CA VAL A 473 -38.07 15.24 -9.03
C VAL A 473 -37.41 16.16 -10.05
N SER A 474 -37.14 15.70 -11.27
CA SER A 474 -36.60 16.51 -12.35
C SER A 474 -37.01 15.96 -13.72
N GLU A 475 -37.02 16.84 -14.72
CA GLU A 475 -36.99 16.45 -16.13
C GLU A 475 -35.54 16.20 -16.57
N LEU A 476 -35.35 15.36 -17.60
CA LEU A 476 -34.03 15.00 -18.12
C LEU A 476 -33.26 16.23 -18.65
N ASP A 477 -33.91 17.10 -19.41
CA ASP A 477 -33.24 18.25 -20.02
C ASP A 477 -32.81 19.30 -18.98
N SER A 478 -33.63 19.52 -17.95
CA SER A 478 -33.28 20.35 -16.79
C SER A 478 -32.07 19.80 -16.05
N LEU A 479 -32.01 18.48 -15.85
CA LEU A 479 -30.88 17.83 -15.18
C LEU A 479 -29.59 17.89 -16.01
N LEU A 480 -29.69 17.69 -17.33
CA LEU A 480 -28.53 17.70 -18.22
C LEU A 480 -27.92 19.09 -18.36
N GLN A 481 -28.73 20.15 -18.36
CA GLN A 481 -28.28 21.52 -18.64
C GLN A 481 -27.36 21.56 -19.88
N LYS A 482 -27.82 20.99 -21.00
CA LYS A 482 -27.10 20.84 -22.28
C LYS A 482 -25.90 19.88 -22.29
N ARG A 483 -25.54 19.23 -21.17
CA ARG A 483 -24.50 18.19 -21.12
C ARG A 483 -24.98 16.88 -21.75
N LYS A 484 -24.04 16.00 -22.11
CA LYS A 484 -24.33 14.69 -22.75
C LYS A 484 -23.92 13.48 -21.92
N LYS A 485 -23.27 13.69 -20.78
CA LYS A 485 -22.87 12.65 -19.83
C LYS A 485 -23.63 12.85 -18.53
N LEU A 486 -24.24 11.81 -17.98
CA LEU A 486 -25.08 11.88 -16.79
C LEU A 486 -24.70 10.82 -15.76
N ILE A 487 -24.28 11.24 -14.58
CA ILE A 487 -24.21 10.41 -13.38
C ILE A 487 -25.57 10.45 -12.72
N LEU A 488 -26.38 9.42 -12.96
CA LEU A 488 -27.74 9.33 -12.46
C LEU A 488 -27.75 8.74 -11.05
N LEU A 489 -28.34 9.47 -10.11
CA LEU A 489 -28.40 9.12 -8.69
C LEU A 489 -29.72 8.45 -8.28
N ASP A 490 -30.67 8.25 -9.19
CA ASP A 490 -31.98 7.64 -8.93
C ASP A 490 -31.89 6.33 -8.18
N ASP A 491 -32.65 6.20 -7.08
CA ASP A 491 -32.61 5.01 -6.23
C ASP A 491 -33.11 3.73 -6.93
N ASN A 492 -34.13 3.87 -7.79
CA ASN A 492 -34.64 2.79 -8.64
C ASN A 492 -35.46 3.34 -9.81
N ILE A 493 -34.80 3.91 -10.82
CA ILE A 493 -35.49 4.53 -11.96
C ILE A 493 -36.48 3.59 -12.67
N LEU A 494 -36.19 2.28 -12.72
CA LEU A 494 -37.04 1.28 -13.40
C LEU A 494 -38.37 1.00 -12.67
N SER A 495 -38.49 1.43 -11.42
CA SER A 495 -39.71 1.31 -10.63
C SER A 495 -40.68 2.47 -10.82
N HIS A 496 -40.26 3.55 -11.49
CA HIS A 496 -41.15 4.66 -11.80
C HIS A 496 -42.09 4.28 -12.96
N PRO A 497 -43.39 4.65 -12.94
CA PRO A 497 -44.33 4.33 -14.01
C PRO A 497 -43.91 4.84 -15.40
N LYS A 498 -43.19 5.97 -15.45
CA LYS A 498 -42.63 6.56 -16.68
C LYS A 498 -41.20 6.09 -17.03
N ALA A 499 -40.71 5.00 -16.43
CA ALA A 499 -39.33 4.55 -16.63
C ALA A 499 -38.96 4.37 -18.12
N ASP A 500 -39.87 3.80 -18.90
CA ASP A 500 -39.66 3.53 -20.32
C ASP A 500 -39.48 4.84 -21.10
N THR A 501 -40.31 5.85 -20.81
CA THR A 501 -40.17 7.20 -21.36
C THR A 501 -38.81 7.80 -21.03
N PHE A 502 -38.33 7.69 -19.79
CA PHE A 502 -37.00 8.22 -19.42
C PHE A 502 -35.88 7.51 -20.20
N LEU A 503 -35.94 6.19 -20.34
CA LEU A 503 -34.95 5.42 -21.11
C LEU A 503 -34.97 5.78 -22.60
N GLU A 504 -36.15 5.93 -23.20
CA GLU A 504 -36.32 6.39 -24.58
C GLU A 504 -35.73 7.80 -24.76
N GLN A 505 -35.99 8.71 -23.83
CA GLN A 505 -35.44 10.05 -23.86
C GLN A 505 -33.91 10.05 -23.79
N MET A 506 -33.31 9.22 -22.92
CA MET A 506 -31.86 9.06 -22.82
C MET A 506 -31.26 8.50 -24.12
N TYR A 507 -31.90 7.49 -24.70
CA TYR A 507 -31.49 6.91 -25.97
C TYR A 507 -31.58 7.93 -27.12
N SER A 508 -32.73 8.56 -27.33
CA SER A 508 -32.99 9.50 -28.42
C SER A 508 -32.07 10.72 -28.37
N ARG A 509 -31.76 11.21 -27.16
CA ARG A 509 -30.83 12.34 -26.95
C ARG A 509 -29.35 11.94 -26.99
N LYS A 510 -29.06 10.64 -27.18
CA LYS A 510 -27.72 10.03 -27.15
C LYS A 510 -26.95 10.37 -25.88
N VAL A 511 -27.63 10.28 -24.74
CA VAL A 511 -27.03 10.53 -23.43
C VAL A 511 -26.16 9.33 -23.05
N ARG A 512 -24.94 9.61 -22.60
CA ARG A 512 -24.08 8.64 -21.91
C ARG A 512 -24.48 8.63 -20.45
N VAL A 513 -24.81 7.47 -19.90
CA VAL A 513 -25.42 7.38 -18.57
C VAL A 513 -24.63 6.44 -17.68
N ASN A 514 -24.31 6.89 -16.47
CA ASN A 514 -23.83 6.06 -15.39
C ASN A 514 -24.96 5.86 -14.38
N PHE A 515 -25.41 4.61 -14.21
CA PHE A 515 -26.44 4.21 -13.27
C PHE A 515 -25.82 3.85 -11.91
N THR A 516 -25.31 4.84 -11.17
CA THR A 516 -24.45 4.58 -9.99
C THR A 516 -25.16 3.88 -8.83
N GLN A 517 -26.50 3.96 -8.73
CA GLN A 517 -27.30 3.27 -7.72
C GLN A 517 -27.81 1.90 -8.18
N THR A 518 -27.29 1.40 -9.31
CA THR A 518 -27.68 0.13 -9.95
C THR A 518 -29.10 0.15 -10.52
N LEU A 519 -29.36 -0.78 -11.44
CA LEU A 519 -30.69 -1.06 -11.97
C LEU A 519 -31.26 -2.31 -11.30
N ASP A 520 -32.57 -2.33 -11.06
CA ASP A 520 -33.25 -3.54 -10.58
C ASP A 520 -33.48 -4.51 -11.75
N LEU A 521 -32.61 -5.51 -11.87
CA LEU A 521 -32.66 -6.50 -12.96
C LEU A 521 -34.00 -7.24 -13.03
N ARG A 522 -34.72 -7.37 -11.91
CA ARG A 522 -36.03 -8.04 -11.86
C ARG A 522 -37.08 -7.29 -12.66
N LEU A 523 -36.92 -5.97 -12.80
CA LEU A 523 -37.81 -5.07 -13.54
C LEU A 523 -37.45 -4.96 -15.02
N ILE A 524 -36.43 -5.68 -15.51
CA ILE A 524 -36.10 -5.73 -16.92
C ILE A 524 -37.05 -6.69 -17.65
N ASP A 525 -37.55 -6.27 -18.80
CA ASP A 525 -38.24 -7.10 -19.78
C ASP A 525 -37.53 -6.99 -21.14
N LYS A 526 -38.10 -7.62 -22.18
CA LYS A 526 -37.52 -7.58 -23.53
C LYS A 526 -37.41 -6.14 -24.08
N TYR A 527 -38.33 -5.26 -23.72
CA TYR A 527 -38.37 -3.89 -24.21
C TYR A 527 -37.29 -3.04 -23.54
N ARG A 528 -37.24 -3.05 -22.21
CA ARG A 528 -36.23 -2.35 -21.40
C ARG A 528 -34.82 -2.84 -21.70
N ALA A 529 -34.63 -4.14 -21.88
CA ALA A 529 -33.34 -4.71 -22.26
C ALA A 529 -32.84 -4.13 -23.60
N ARG A 530 -33.72 -4.06 -24.61
CA ARG A 530 -33.40 -3.47 -25.92
C ARG A 530 -33.02 -2.00 -25.80
N LEU A 531 -33.76 -1.22 -25.00
CA LEU A 531 -33.45 0.20 -24.75
C LEU A 531 -32.09 0.37 -24.05
N LEU A 532 -31.86 -0.36 -22.95
CA LEU A 532 -30.62 -0.28 -22.19
C LEU A 532 -29.39 -0.71 -23.00
N ARG A 533 -29.53 -1.64 -23.95
CA ARG A 533 -28.46 -2.00 -24.89
C ARG A 533 -28.16 -0.90 -25.92
N ARG A 534 -29.12 -0.01 -26.20
CA ARG A 534 -28.95 1.14 -27.09
C ARG A 534 -28.44 2.39 -26.37
N ILE A 535 -28.70 2.51 -25.06
CA ILE A 535 -28.13 3.58 -24.22
C ILE A 535 -26.64 3.32 -24.01
N GLN A 536 -25.83 4.38 -24.07
CA GLN A 536 -24.41 4.32 -23.75
C GLN A 536 -24.21 4.26 -22.23
N CYS A 537 -24.42 3.08 -21.65
CA CYS A 537 -24.23 2.81 -20.22
C CYS A 537 -22.72 2.74 -19.89
N GLU A 538 -22.24 3.56 -18.97
CA GLU A 538 -20.81 3.74 -18.71
C GLU A 538 -20.43 3.82 -17.23
N ASN A 539 -19.14 3.69 -16.95
CA ASN A 539 -18.61 3.96 -15.61
C ASN A 539 -18.65 5.45 -15.24
N THR A 540 -18.47 5.78 -13.96
CA THR A 540 -18.51 7.17 -13.43
C THR A 540 -17.50 8.12 -14.09
N ARG A 541 -16.43 7.59 -14.69
CA ARG A 541 -15.41 8.36 -15.43
C ARG A 541 -15.73 8.52 -16.91
N PHE A 542 -16.76 7.85 -17.44
CA PHE A 542 -17.13 7.85 -18.86
C PHE A 542 -15.96 7.44 -19.76
N THR A 543 -15.21 6.41 -19.33
CA THR A 543 -14.03 5.87 -20.05
C THR A 543 -14.28 4.47 -20.62
N ARG A 544 -15.33 3.78 -20.17
CA ARG A 544 -15.71 2.45 -20.65
C ARG A 544 -17.19 2.19 -20.45
N LYS A 545 -17.77 1.35 -21.30
CA LYS A 545 -19.11 0.80 -21.10
C LYS A 545 -19.16 -0.02 -19.82
N ASN A 546 -20.20 0.17 -19.00
CA ASN A 546 -20.42 -0.59 -17.78
C ASN A 546 -21.91 -0.60 -17.42
N TYR A 547 -22.42 -1.77 -17.07
CA TYR A 547 -23.76 -1.96 -16.54
C TYR A 547 -23.69 -2.23 -15.04
N TYR A 548 -24.69 -1.80 -14.29
CA TYR A 548 -24.70 -1.86 -12.83
C TYR A 548 -25.99 -2.52 -12.34
N PHE A 549 -25.85 -3.62 -11.61
CA PHE A 549 -26.95 -4.35 -10.97
C PHE A 549 -26.61 -4.61 -9.50
N SER A 550 -27.59 -5.03 -8.71
CA SER A 550 -27.40 -5.45 -7.32
C SER A 550 -27.79 -6.92 -7.14
N LEU A 551 -27.02 -7.65 -6.33
CA LEU A 551 -27.35 -9.01 -5.90
C LEU A 551 -26.96 -9.18 -4.43
N ASN A 552 -27.88 -8.87 -3.52
CA ASN A 552 -27.60 -8.80 -2.07
C ASN A 552 -28.00 -10.05 -1.27
N ASN A 553 -28.52 -11.08 -1.94
CA ASN A 553 -28.80 -12.40 -1.39
C ASN A 553 -28.82 -13.43 -2.54
N ASP A 554 -28.93 -14.72 -2.20
CA ASP A 554 -29.04 -15.82 -3.15
C ASP A 554 -30.51 -16.20 -3.46
N LYS A 555 -31.48 -15.36 -3.10
CA LYS A 555 -32.89 -15.61 -3.42
C LYS A 555 -33.16 -15.29 -4.89
N ASN A 556 -33.90 -16.16 -5.57
CA ASN A 556 -34.35 -15.98 -6.95
C ASN A 556 -33.22 -15.93 -8.01
N LEU A 557 -32.09 -16.62 -7.82
CA LEU A 557 -31.00 -16.65 -8.82
C LEU A 557 -31.48 -17.10 -10.21
N SER A 558 -32.43 -18.04 -10.30
CA SER A 558 -33.02 -18.47 -11.58
C SER A 558 -33.77 -17.34 -12.29
N LEU A 559 -34.50 -16.49 -11.56
CA LEU A 559 -35.14 -15.31 -12.13
C LEU A 559 -34.10 -14.30 -12.60
N ILE A 560 -33.06 -14.05 -11.80
CA ILE A 560 -31.94 -13.18 -12.15
C ILE A 560 -31.28 -13.68 -13.44
N ALA A 561 -30.99 -14.98 -13.57
CA ALA A 561 -30.45 -15.56 -14.80
C ALA A 561 -31.36 -15.36 -16.01
N LYS A 562 -32.66 -15.62 -15.86
CA LYS A 562 -33.67 -15.40 -16.92
C LYS A 562 -33.75 -13.93 -17.35
N LYS A 563 -33.65 -12.99 -16.41
CA LYS A 563 -33.67 -11.56 -16.69
C LYS A 563 -32.36 -11.08 -17.30
N TYR A 564 -31.24 -11.63 -16.86
CA TYR A 564 -29.91 -11.36 -17.40
C TYR A 564 -29.80 -11.78 -18.87
N SER A 565 -30.34 -12.95 -19.23
CA SER A 565 -30.29 -13.44 -20.61
C SER A 565 -31.01 -12.53 -21.61
N LEU A 566 -32.02 -11.77 -21.18
CA LEU A 566 -32.69 -10.76 -22.02
C LEU A 566 -31.74 -9.65 -22.50
N MET A 567 -30.66 -9.38 -21.77
CA MET A 567 -29.67 -8.36 -22.13
C MET A 567 -28.70 -8.82 -23.22
N ASN A 568 -28.59 -10.14 -23.45
CA ASN A 568 -27.67 -10.74 -24.41
C ASN A 568 -26.22 -10.25 -24.25
N PHE A 569 -25.72 -10.27 -23.01
CA PHE A 569 -24.33 -9.93 -22.71
C PHE A 569 -23.37 -11.03 -23.14
N THR A 570 -22.14 -10.61 -23.46
CA THR A 570 -21.01 -11.47 -23.81
C THR A 570 -19.89 -11.32 -22.78
N SER A 571 -18.87 -12.16 -22.86
CA SER A 571 -17.66 -12.03 -22.01
C SER A 571 -16.87 -10.73 -22.23
N GLN A 572 -17.14 -10.00 -23.31
CA GLN A 572 -16.53 -8.69 -23.60
C GLN A 572 -17.26 -7.52 -22.93
N ASP A 573 -18.50 -7.73 -22.48
CA ASP A 573 -19.26 -6.71 -21.75
C ASP A 573 -18.72 -6.56 -20.31
N ASN A 574 -18.90 -5.37 -19.72
CA ASN A 574 -18.58 -5.11 -18.31
C ASN A 574 -19.89 -4.97 -17.53
N VAL A 575 -20.20 -5.95 -16.70
CA VAL A 575 -21.44 -5.97 -15.91
C VAL A 575 -21.12 -6.10 -14.43
N GLU A 576 -21.16 -4.99 -13.72
CA GLU A 576 -20.86 -4.93 -12.29
C GLU A 576 -22.09 -5.28 -11.45
N PHE A 577 -21.94 -6.22 -10.54
CA PHE A 577 -22.92 -6.54 -9.52
C PHE A 577 -22.44 -6.05 -8.15
N ILE A 578 -23.15 -5.07 -7.58
CA ILE A 578 -22.94 -4.67 -6.20
C ILE A 578 -23.50 -5.77 -5.29
N CYS A 579 -22.62 -6.31 -4.45
CA CYS A 579 -22.91 -7.36 -3.50
C CYS A 579 -22.57 -6.88 -2.09
N MET A 580 -23.60 -6.68 -1.27
CA MET A 580 -23.40 -6.41 0.14
C MET A 580 -22.98 -7.67 0.89
N TYR A 581 -22.08 -7.54 1.87
CA TYR A 581 -21.68 -8.59 2.82
C TYR A 581 -21.69 -8.06 4.25
N GLY A 582 -21.67 -8.97 5.23
CA GLY A 582 -21.62 -8.60 6.66
C GLY A 582 -22.93 -8.01 7.18
N TYR A 583 -24.07 -8.43 6.62
CA TYR A 583 -25.40 -8.06 7.12
C TYR A 583 -26.19 -9.28 7.60
N ASN A 584 -26.56 -10.18 6.69
CA ASN A 584 -27.42 -11.33 7.00
C ASN A 584 -27.23 -12.50 6.02
N THR A 585 -26.05 -12.61 5.42
CA THR A 585 -25.68 -13.74 4.57
C THR A 585 -24.65 -14.62 5.27
N THR A 586 -24.71 -15.92 5.03
CA THR A 586 -23.66 -16.87 5.43
C THR A 586 -22.54 -16.90 4.40
N LEU A 587 -21.38 -17.48 4.76
CA LEU A 587 -20.28 -17.68 3.83
C LEU A 587 -20.72 -18.51 2.61
N ASP A 588 -21.47 -19.57 2.83
CA ASP A 588 -22.01 -20.46 1.79
C ASP A 588 -22.94 -19.70 0.81
N GLN A 589 -23.78 -18.78 1.32
CA GLN A 589 -24.59 -17.90 0.46
C GLN A 589 -23.74 -16.94 -0.37
N ASP A 590 -22.68 -16.37 0.20
CA ASP A 590 -21.77 -15.48 -0.50
C ASP A 590 -20.98 -16.23 -1.58
N VAL A 591 -20.53 -17.45 -1.30
CA VAL A 591 -19.91 -18.37 -2.28
C VAL A 591 -20.87 -18.66 -3.42
N ARG A 592 -22.12 -19.06 -3.14
CA ARG A 592 -23.15 -19.28 -4.17
C ARG A 592 -23.39 -18.06 -5.05
N ARG A 593 -23.50 -16.87 -4.45
CA ARG A 593 -23.67 -15.61 -5.19
C ARG A 593 -22.49 -15.36 -6.12
N PHE A 594 -21.26 -15.54 -5.64
CA PHE A 594 -20.07 -15.23 -6.44
C PHE A 594 -19.84 -16.28 -7.54
N ALA A 595 -20.07 -17.56 -7.25
CA ALA A 595 -20.06 -18.62 -8.24
C ALA A 595 -21.11 -18.38 -9.34
N PHE A 596 -22.32 -17.99 -8.95
CA PHE A 596 -23.38 -17.61 -9.87
C PHE A 596 -22.98 -16.42 -10.76
N LEU A 597 -22.43 -15.36 -10.19
CA LEU A 597 -21.96 -14.23 -10.99
C LEU A 597 -20.83 -14.62 -11.93
N ARG A 598 -19.93 -15.52 -11.50
CA ARG A 598 -18.82 -15.98 -12.32
C ARG A 598 -19.26 -16.79 -13.54
N SER A 599 -20.42 -17.43 -13.47
CA SER A 599 -21.02 -18.20 -14.58
C SER A 599 -21.72 -17.31 -15.63
N LEU A 600 -22.04 -16.06 -15.28
CA LEU A 600 -22.70 -15.13 -16.19
C LEU A 600 -21.68 -14.41 -17.12
N PRO A 601 -21.95 -14.31 -18.44
CA PRO A 601 -21.06 -13.63 -19.38
C PRO A 601 -20.84 -12.15 -19.02
N GLY A 602 -19.58 -11.74 -18.84
CA GLY A 602 -19.19 -10.35 -18.59
C GLY A 602 -19.48 -9.84 -17.17
N ALA A 603 -20.09 -10.66 -16.31
CA ALA A 603 -20.42 -10.29 -14.94
C ALA A 603 -19.20 -10.34 -14.02
N TYR A 604 -19.12 -9.38 -13.10
CA TYR A 604 -18.15 -9.36 -12.02
C TYR A 604 -18.73 -8.72 -10.77
N VAL A 605 -18.14 -9.06 -9.62
CA VAL A 605 -18.62 -8.58 -8.33
C VAL A 605 -17.93 -7.27 -7.92
N PHE A 606 -18.71 -6.39 -7.30
CA PHE A 606 -18.24 -5.29 -6.45
C PHE A 606 -18.77 -5.54 -5.04
N VAL A 607 -17.90 -5.90 -4.11
CA VAL A 607 -18.26 -6.15 -2.72
C VAL A 607 -18.33 -4.85 -1.93
N GLN A 608 -19.38 -4.72 -1.12
CA GLN A 608 -19.61 -3.59 -0.22
C GLN A 608 -19.94 -4.11 1.18
N GLN A 609 -19.19 -3.69 2.19
CA GLN A 609 -19.52 -4.05 3.56
C GLN A 609 -20.78 -3.30 3.99
N TYR A 610 -21.70 -4.01 4.66
CA TYR A 610 -22.82 -3.38 5.33
C TYR A 610 -22.34 -2.36 6.37
N ARG A 611 -22.97 -1.18 6.37
CA ARG A 611 -22.71 -0.11 7.33
C ARG A 611 -24.07 0.36 7.85
N PRO A 612 -24.42 0.08 9.12
CA PRO A 612 -25.71 0.47 9.65
C PRO A 612 -25.81 1.99 9.73
N ILE A 613 -26.97 2.52 9.35
CA ILE A 613 -27.35 3.89 9.69
C ILE A 613 -27.63 4.02 11.18
N LYS A 614 -27.68 5.25 11.69
CA LYS A 614 -28.08 5.51 13.07
C LYS A 614 -29.49 4.95 13.31
N GLY A 615 -29.61 4.00 14.25
CA GLY A 615 -30.87 3.30 14.52
C GLY A 615 -31.26 2.23 13.50
N GLY A 616 -30.38 1.89 12.54
CA GLY A 616 -30.58 0.79 11.60
C GLY A 616 -30.40 -0.58 12.26
N PRO A 617 -30.85 -1.67 11.61
CA PRO A 617 -30.72 -3.01 12.17
C PRO A 617 -29.25 -3.42 12.34
N PRO A 618 -28.90 -4.17 13.40
CA PRO A 618 -27.56 -4.72 13.53
C PRO A 618 -27.30 -5.77 12.45
N ALA A 619 -26.02 -6.04 12.17
CA ALA A 619 -25.64 -7.20 11.38
C ALA A 619 -25.94 -8.48 12.19
N ASN A 620 -26.49 -9.50 11.52
CA ASN A 620 -26.62 -10.85 12.05
C ASN A 620 -25.51 -11.74 11.44
N MET A 621 -24.54 -12.10 12.28
CA MET A 621 -23.37 -12.90 11.88
C MET A 621 -23.22 -14.21 12.66
N ALA A 622 -24.21 -14.58 13.48
CA ALA A 622 -24.12 -15.74 14.38
C ALA A 622 -23.79 -17.04 13.61
N ASP A 623 -24.45 -17.24 12.46
CA ASP A 623 -24.31 -18.44 11.64
C ASP A 623 -23.52 -18.17 10.35
N PHE A 624 -22.56 -17.22 10.39
CA PHE A 624 -21.79 -16.90 9.19
C PHE A 624 -20.99 -18.08 8.67
N PHE A 625 -20.31 -18.78 9.59
CA PHE A 625 -19.57 -19.99 9.31
C PHE A 625 -20.39 -21.20 9.72
N ASP A 626 -20.43 -22.21 8.84
CA ASP A 626 -20.96 -23.54 9.13
C ASP A 626 -19.80 -24.51 9.44
N ASP A 627 -20.12 -25.80 9.55
CA ASP A 627 -19.16 -26.89 9.74
C ASP A 627 -18.20 -27.08 8.54
N LYS A 628 -18.49 -26.45 7.39
CA LYS A 628 -17.72 -26.51 6.14
C LYS A 628 -16.98 -25.23 5.83
N ALA A 629 -16.73 -24.38 6.82
CA ALA A 629 -16.07 -23.09 6.65
C ALA A 629 -14.75 -23.16 5.85
N ASP A 630 -13.89 -24.14 6.13
CA ASP A 630 -12.62 -24.32 5.42
C ASP A 630 -12.83 -24.63 3.93
N GLU A 631 -13.69 -25.61 3.61
CA GLU A 631 -14.03 -25.96 2.22
C GLU A 631 -14.65 -24.77 1.46
N ARG A 632 -15.52 -24.01 2.13
CA ARG A 632 -16.17 -22.83 1.55
C ARG A 632 -15.21 -21.67 1.30
N ILE A 633 -14.21 -21.50 2.16
CA ILE A 633 -13.15 -20.51 1.93
C ILE A 633 -12.30 -20.93 0.73
N ASP A 634 -11.94 -22.20 0.61
CA ASP A 634 -11.19 -22.71 -0.53
C ASP A 634 -11.98 -22.57 -1.85
N GLU A 635 -13.28 -22.82 -1.84
CA GLU A 635 -14.18 -22.56 -2.97
C GLU A 635 -14.20 -21.05 -3.31
N LEU A 636 -14.37 -20.19 -2.30
CA LEU A 636 -14.42 -18.73 -2.44
C LEU A 636 -13.17 -18.16 -3.12
N ILE A 637 -11.97 -18.61 -2.72
CA ILE A 637 -10.70 -18.12 -3.30
C ILE A 637 -10.41 -18.71 -4.69
N GLY A 638 -11.08 -19.80 -5.05
CA GLY A 638 -11.09 -20.35 -6.41
C GLY A 638 -11.88 -19.47 -7.39
N ILE A 639 -12.87 -18.71 -6.92
CA ILE A 639 -13.71 -17.84 -7.75
C ILE A 639 -12.94 -16.57 -8.15
N CYS A 640 -12.33 -16.59 -9.33
CA CYS A 640 -11.57 -15.46 -9.88
C CYS A 640 -12.35 -14.71 -10.97
N PHE A 641 -12.61 -13.42 -10.76
CA PHE A 641 -13.16 -12.53 -11.77
C PHE A 641 -12.04 -11.88 -12.61
N PRO A 642 -12.21 -11.66 -13.91
CA PRO A 642 -11.22 -10.97 -14.75
C PRO A 642 -10.95 -9.53 -14.31
N GLN A 643 -11.88 -8.93 -13.56
CA GLN A 643 -11.83 -7.54 -13.13
C GLN A 643 -12.19 -7.42 -11.65
N ASN A 644 -11.78 -6.31 -11.04
CA ASN A 644 -12.18 -5.90 -9.70
C ASN A 644 -11.78 -6.82 -8.52
N MET A 645 -10.87 -7.79 -8.73
CA MET A 645 -10.35 -8.63 -7.62
C MET A 645 -9.71 -7.83 -6.49
N ARG A 646 -9.19 -6.63 -6.77
CA ARG A 646 -8.67 -5.71 -5.73
C ARG A 646 -9.76 -5.23 -4.76
N ASN A 647 -11.01 -5.12 -5.20
CA ASN A 647 -12.14 -4.80 -4.31
C ASN A 647 -12.58 -6.04 -3.52
N VAL A 648 -12.60 -7.23 -4.14
CA VAL A 648 -12.88 -8.53 -3.47
C VAL A 648 -11.89 -8.82 -2.35
N GLU A 649 -10.64 -8.42 -2.53
CA GLU A 649 -9.58 -8.46 -1.51
C GLU A 649 -9.99 -7.81 -0.16
N ASN A 650 -10.93 -6.85 -0.15
CA ASN A 650 -11.48 -6.29 1.11
C ASN A 650 -12.38 -7.31 1.82
N TYR A 651 -13.21 -8.03 1.07
CA TYR A 651 -14.05 -9.11 1.61
C TYR A 651 -13.20 -10.25 2.15
N TYR A 652 -12.15 -10.66 1.42
CA TYR A 652 -11.22 -11.69 1.91
C TYR A 652 -10.55 -11.33 3.24
N ARG A 653 -10.15 -10.06 3.42
CA ARG A 653 -9.59 -9.60 4.70
C ARG A 653 -10.62 -9.60 5.82
N TRP A 654 -11.87 -9.24 5.50
CA TRP A 654 -12.97 -9.30 6.47
C TRP A 654 -13.28 -10.75 6.88
N VAL A 655 -13.42 -11.67 5.93
CA VAL A 655 -13.59 -13.12 6.20
C VAL A 655 -12.41 -13.67 6.99
N SER A 656 -11.18 -13.32 6.62
CA SER A 656 -9.97 -13.75 7.32
C SER A 656 -9.90 -13.26 8.77
N GLY A 657 -10.38 -12.05 9.07
CA GLY A 657 -10.47 -11.54 10.43
C GLY A 657 -11.53 -12.29 11.23
N LEU A 658 -12.74 -12.41 10.69
CA LEU A 658 -13.85 -13.12 11.33
C LEU A 658 -13.51 -14.58 11.60
N TYR A 659 -12.81 -15.25 10.66
CA TYR A 659 -12.36 -16.63 10.83
C TYR A 659 -11.41 -16.80 12.02
N VAL A 660 -10.48 -15.86 12.23
CA VAL A 660 -9.58 -15.90 13.39
C VAL A 660 -10.34 -15.67 14.68
N GLU A 661 -11.30 -14.72 14.68
CA GLU A 661 -12.16 -14.47 15.84
C GLU A 661 -13.02 -15.69 16.20
N THR A 662 -13.52 -16.43 15.20
CA THR A 662 -14.37 -17.62 15.42
C THR A 662 -13.56 -18.87 15.81
N PHE A 663 -12.45 -19.15 15.12
CA PHE A 663 -11.75 -20.44 15.23
C PHE A 663 -10.39 -20.36 15.94
N GLY A 664 -9.91 -19.16 16.29
CA GLY A 664 -8.61 -18.96 16.94
C GLY A 664 -7.39 -19.34 16.08
N LYS A 665 -7.59 -19.64 14.79
CA LYS A 665 -6.55 -20.09 13.85
C LYS A 665 -6.61 -19.33 12.52
N LEU A 666 -5.55 -19.43 11.72
CA LEU A 666 -5.47 -18.81 10.38
C LEU A 666 -5.87 -19.80 9.29
N HIS A 667 -6.64 -19.33 8.30
CA HIS A 667 -6.83 -20.05 7.05
C HIS A 667 -5.73 -19.66 6.03
N MET A 668 -4.67 -20.46 5.91
CA MET A 668 -3.48 -20.06 5.16
C MET A 668 -3.73 -19.84 3.66
N ASN A 669 -4.56 -20.65 2.99
CA ASN A 669 -4.88 -20.43 1.57
C ASN A 669 -5.56 -19.07 1.30
N LEU A 670 -6.36 -18.58 2.25
CA LEU A 670 -7.00 -17.27 2.18
C LEU A 670 -5.96 -16.15 2.35
N VAL A 671 -5.08 -16.28 3.34
CA VAL A 671 -3.96 -15.35 3.56
C VAL A 671 -3.08 -15.27 2.31
N ASP A 672 -2.73 -16.40 1.72
CA ASP A 672 -1.92 -16.49 0.50
C ASP A 672 -2.62 -15.81 -0.67
N THR A 673 -3.94 -16.00 -0.79
CA THR A 673 -4.75 -15.36 -1.84
C THR A 673 -4.81 -13.84 -1.67
N ILE A 674 -4.96 -13.33 -0.43
CA ILE A 674 -4.95 -11.90 -0.10
C ILE A 674 -3.66 -11.22 -0.58
N PHE A 675 -2.53 -11.92 -0.50
CA PHE A 675 -1.21 -11.38 -0.84
C PHE A 675 -0.67 -11.87 -2.18
N ARG A 676 -1.41 -12.68 -2.95
CA ARG A 676 -0.95 -13.30 -4.21
C ARG A 676 -0.33 -12.32 -5.20
N TYR A 677 -0.98 -11.16 -5.38
CA TYR A 677 -0.56 -10.16 -6.37
C TYR A 677 -0.11 -8.83 -5.77
N ASN A 678 -0.69 -8.43 -4.65
CA ASN A 678 -0.53 -7.08 -4.10
C ASN A 678 0.14 -7.12 -2.73
N ASN A 679 1.12 -6.25 -2.53
CA ASN A 679 1.77 -6.03 -1.23
C ASN A 679 2.30 -7.31 -0.54
N ARG A 680 2.80 -8.29 -1.31
CA ARG A 680 3.38 -9.56 -0.80
C ARG A 680 4.22 -9.40 0.47
N HIS A 681 5.12 -8.42 0.47
CA HIS A 681 5.97 -8.08 1.61
C HIS A 681 5.26 -7.74 2.93
N ARG A 682 3.94 -7.56 2.94
CA ARG A 682 3.14 -7.29 4.14
C ARG A 682 2.49 -8.55 4.72
N LYS A 683 2.63 -9.71 4.08
CA LYS A 683 2.01 -10.97 4.50
C LYS A 683 2.35 -11.33 5.95
N GLY A 684 3.64 -11.39 6.30
CA GLY A 684 4.07 -11.73 7.66
C GLY A 684 3.59 -10.72 8.70
N VAL A 685 3.53 -9.43 8.38
CA VAL A 685 2.97 -8.40 9.27
C VAL A 685 1.47 -8.61 9.48
N TYR A 686 0.76 -9.02 8.45
CA TYR A 686 -0.67 -9.34 8.54
C TYR A 686 -0.92 -10.60 9.38
N ILE A 687 -0.15 -11.67 9.14
CA ILE A 687 -0.17 -12.91 9.95
C ILE A 687 0.05 -12.59 11.43
N ALA A 688 1.07 -11.80 11.74
CA ALA A 688 1.38 -11.40 13.11
C ALA A 688 0.24 -10.58 13.74
N SER A 689 -0.35 -9.62 12.99
CA SER A 689 -1.45 -8.80 13.50
C SER A 689 -2.69 -9.62 13.84
N LEU A 690 -2.99 -10.67 13.07
CA LEU A 690 -4.11 -11.56 13.36
C LEU A 690 -3.82 -12.47 14.56
N SER A 691 -2.58 -12.95 14.68
CA SER A 691 -2.15 -13.82 15.78
C SER A 691 -2.14 -13.10 17.14
N GLU A 692 -1.84 -11.80 17.16
CA GLU A 692 -1.95 -10.97 18.37
C GLU A 692 -3.41 -10.67 18.75
N THR A 693 -4.30 -10.63 17.76
CA THR A 693 -5.74 -10.36 17.98
C THR A 693 -6.43 -11.59 18.58
N GLY A 694 -6.12 -12.80 18.10
CA GLY A 694 -6.64 -14.06 18.66
C GLY A 694 -6.12 -14.42 20.07
N LYS A 695 -5.16 -13.67 20.61
CA LYS A 695 -4.70 -13.80 22.02
C LYS A 695 -5.44 -12.86 22.99
N ARG A 696 -6.27 -11.95 22.48
CA ARG A 696 -7.02 -10.96 23.27
C ARG A 696 -8.50 -11.32 23.46
N THR A 697 -8.95 -12.39 22.81
CA THR A 697 -10.21 -13.10 23.02
C THR A 697 -9.94 -14.35 23.83
#